data_AF-A0A946N335-F1
#
_entry.id   AF-A0A946N335-F1
#
_cell.length_a   1.000
_cell.length_b   1.000
_cell.length_c   1.000
_cell.angle_alpha   90.00
_cell.angle_beta   90.00
_cell.angle_gamma   90.00
#
_symmetry.space_group_name_H-M   'P 1'
#
loop_
_entity.id
_entity.type
_entity.pdbx_description
1 polymer ?
#
loop_
_entity_poly.entity_id
_entity_poly.type
_entity_poly.pdbx_seq_one_letter_code
_entity_poly.pdbx_strand_id
1 'polypeptide(L)'
;LPEEKQKVIKILVDEDSYLNQIASPRNMIRFPKAIVYNEEICEELKEKHNWTKDELSAFYHLSGGKEEVLVKLVGIAKKLGLDKTELIRAHIERLFEDFDPDDADHVIFFNKICNELGLRREDLFFDIINDAGNKPNGVLMKLMANPENGDFLEFPKMVMAHKNYFEEEPGLEESLNNVYQDPAVLKDEAGRSELLGIIISWPAKLIQGLLEKYDFQKKGQLDFVRKIIEYYNFADNLSKNGSREDEWTVSEIESAIYNSSDYSEVLKKIEKSLKQVAQKDSTSFIRFGGKEVWKLVFGEQKVEEFLDVLPKKSNEKRNAFTHNDYDRTSQFMSNIFGGYEPTVELDQESFDISIEYVKRFGLSKTKIIFEYYRNIVLHEQKGIDLPEEQVAQGITNVEELEKRLDKIKQLLYSEDTIGELEEYNTFETEILRLMTGKSTHRFDSGRPRMEKIIEDWNSDFSAGEITELPAGYEVIEVSVPRIRLEVNVEKVQADFELLRAEIFEASENPKDITGLKSKAEVRIREKLKELQEILVKKPDNKYIKMQYSNYEKILADVQAAQDLDALLIPLLSVDRRFASKSEIYPVLRQIILKKLFTVNFSPETLENLISGLEGEVTAQGVLNIINIVDNFIKDHVINTQKKNEEGYWTEEAWKQITGAKDNSKLVDVSKLFKSQVDPLRAEVANFSKVETGAPLDVKLIPDRGFVGEMAGYIADVCYTAEYPLLKTYPNVVPYKFVVKDELGDAEFIGSVLMFELEDRNGDKVLLVRGFDVPGEADLDINYLIEKFLDQMQEVAVKRGAKKVIVPGVSGTISNYSMTIAHITKYSREPNKNVTLSEPFAFNGKVGGGYDLTESCYIAREVK
;
A
#
# COMPACT_ATOMS: atom_id res chain seq x y z
N LEU A 1 -23.50 22.75 -9.33
CA LEU A 1 -23.95 21.61 -8.50
C LEU A 1 -25.36 21.23 -8.94
N PRO A 2 -25.68 19.94 -9.07
CA PRO A 2 -27.08 19.47 -9.18
C PRO A 2 -27.96 20.06 -8.08
N GLU A 3 -29.25 20.24 -8.35
CA GLU A 3 -30.20 20.91 -7.45
C GLU A 3 -30.24 20.25 -6.06
N GLU A 4 -30.18 18.91 -6.02
CA GLU A 4 -30.20 18.09 -4.82
C GLU A 4 -28.97 18.33 -3.95
N LYS A 5 -27.78 18.44 -4.56
CA LYS A 5 -26.55 18.76 -3.83
C LYS A 5 -26.58 20.20 -3.28
N GLN A 6 -27.26 21.12 -3.97
CA GLN A 6 -27.48 22.47 -3.44
C GLN A 6 -28.45 22.48 -2.25
N LYS A 7 -29.51 21.64 -2.30
CA LYS A 7 -30.44 21.44 -1.18
C LYS A 7 -29.73 20.82 0.03
N VAL A 8 -28.89 19.80 -0.16
CA VAL A 8 -28.07 19.22 0.93
C VAL A 8 -27.14 20.25 1.54
N ILE A 9 -26.49 21.10 0.73
CA ILE A 9 -25.64 22.18 1.27
C ILE A 9 -26.47 23.15 2.12
N LYS A 10 -27.69 23.50 1.69
CA LYS A 10 -28.60 24.34 2.49
C LYS A 10 -28.98 23.68 3.82
N ILE A 11 -29.30 22.38 3.81
CA ILE A 11 -29.59 21.61 5.02
C ILE A 11 -28.37 21.57 5.95
N LEU A 12 -27.18 21.32 5.42
CA LEU A 12 -25.93 21.26 6.19
C LEU A 12 -25.56 22.59 6.87
N VAL A 13 -25.87 23.73 6.24
CA VAL A 13 -25.60 25.06 6.83
C VAL A 13 -26.73 25.57 7.71
N ASP A 14 -27.89 24.90 7.69
CA ASP A 14 -29.01 25.20 8.57
C ASP A 14 -28.79 24.51 9.92
N GLU A 15 -28.42 25.27 10.95
CA GLU A 15 -28.23 24.77 12.31
C GLU A 15 -29.51 24.16 12.91
N ASP A 16 -30.67 24.54 12.36
CA ASP A 16 -31.97 24.04 12.79
C ASP A 16 -32.41 22.78 12.03
N SER A 17 -31.62 22.31 11.05
CA SER A 17 -31.89 21.05 10.35
C SER A 17 -31.82 19.83 11.29
N TYR A 18 -32.66 18.84 11.03
CA TYR A 18 -32.60 17.55 11.69
C TYR A 18 -31.26 16.86 11.44
N LEU A 19 -30.71 16.98 10.22
CA LEU A 19 -29.38 16.50 9.92
C LEU A 19 -28.34 16.97 10.95
N ASN A 20 -28.38 18.25 11.36
CA ASN A 20 -27.46 18.82 12.34
C ASN A 20 -27.89 18.57 13.81
N GLN A 21 -29.20 18.42 14.08
CA GLN A 21 -29.72 18.23 15.44
C GLN A 21 -29.69 16.78 15.95
N ILE A 22 -29.79 15.79 15.04
CA ILE A 22 -29.95 14.37 15.36
C ILE A 22 -29.04 13.41 14.57
N ALA A 23 -28.37 13.87 13.51
CA ALA A 23 -27.47 13.03 12.71
C ALA A 23 -26.02 13.55 12.67
N SER A 24 -25.09 12.69 12.23
CA SER A 24 -23.68 13.06 12.03
C SER A 24 -23.47 13.35 10.55
N PRO A 25 -23.05 14.57 10.15
CA PRO A 25 -22.87 14.95 8.74
C PRO A 25 -21.92 14.05 7.93
N ARG A 26 -21.01 13.31 8.60
CA ARG A 26 -19.89 12.60 7.96
C ARG A 26 -20.29 11.41 7.07
N ASN A 27 -21.40 10.73 7.35
CA ASN A 27 -21.81 9.53 6.60
C ASN A 27 -22.82 9.80 5.49
N MET A 28 -23.37 11.01 5.40
CA MET A 28 -24.61 11.23 4.64
C MET A 28 -24.39 11.93 3.29
N ILE A 29 -23.22 12.56 3.06
CA ILE A 29 -22.89 13.22 1.78
C ILE A 29 -22.91 12.24 0.59
N ARG A 30 -22.76 10.93 0.87
CA ARG A 30 -22.85 9.86 -0.14
C ARG A 30 -24.24 9.74 -0.78
N PHE A 31 -25.32 10.10 -0.08
CA PHE A 31 -26.71 9.86 -0.52
C PHE A 31 -27.56 11.15 -0.46
N PRO A 32 -27.30 12.13 -1.34
CA PRO A 32 -27.89 13.46 -1.23
C PRO A 32 -29.42 13.48 -1.40
N LYS A 33 -29.99 12.57 -2.19
CA LYS A 33 -31.45 12.43 -2.35
C LYS A 33 -32.11 11.96 -1.06
N ALA A 34 -31.54 10.94 -0.41
CA ALA A 34 -32.02 10.42 0.86
C ALA A 34 -32.01 11.48 1.97
N ILE A 35 -30.97 12.33 2.04
CA ILE A 35 -30.91 13.42 3.01
C ILE A 35 -32.05 14.41 2.81
N VAL A 36 -32.23 14.92 1.59
CA VAL A 36 -33.25 15.94 1.31
C VAL A 36 -34.63 15.40 1.65
N TYR A 37 -34.90 14.14 1.27
CA TYR A 37 -36.17 13.50 1.54
C TYR A 37 -36.39 13.20 3.03
N ASN A 38 -35.35 12.78 3.76
CA ASN A 38 -35.45 12.55 5.21
C ASN A 38 -35.64 13.85 5.99
N GLU A 39 -35.04 14.95 5.53
CA GLU A 39 -35.22 16.26 6.13
C GLU A 39 -36.69 16.71 6.03
N GLU A 40 -37.26 16.63 4.83
CA GLU A 40 -38.67 16.98 4.55
C GLU A 40 -39.63 16.09 5.35
N ILE A 41 -39.34 14.78 5.46
CA ILE A 41 -40.17 13.85 6.23
C ILE A 41 -40.02 14.07 7.75
N CYS A 42 -38.83 14.38 8.24
CA CYS A 42 -38.62 14.63 9.67
C CYS A 42 -39.33 15.89 10.16
N GLU A 43 -39.42 16.93 9.33
CA GLU A 43 -40.27 18.10 9.59
C GLU A 43 -41.73 17.67 9.78
N GLU A 44 -42.26 16.92 8.82
CA GLU A 44 -43.65 16.45 8.86
C GLU A 44 -43.92 15.51 10.06
N LEU A 45 -42.97 14.63 10.37
CA LEU A 45 -43.05 13.66 11.47
C LEU A 45 -43.08 14.33 12.84
N LYS A 46 -42.27 15.37 13.04
CA LYS A 46 -42.28 16.13 14.29
C LYS A 46 -43.57 16.94 14.41
N GLU A 47 -43.97 17.64 13.36
CA GLU A 47 -45.10 18.58 13.42
C GLU A 47 -46.47 17.90 13.47
N LYS A 48 -46.69 16.83 12.70
CA LYS A 48 -48.00 16.20 12.57
C LYS A 48 -48.18 14.95 13.43
N HIS A 49 -47.09 14.29 13.79
CA HIS A 49 -47.14 12.98 14.46
C HIS A 49 -46.45 12.95 15.83
N ASN A 50 -45.92 14.08 16.32
CA ASN A 50 -45.25 14.22 17.63
C ASN A 50 -44.15 13.17 17.87
N TRP A 51 -43.40 12.79 16.84
CA TRP A 51 -42.30 11.86 17.02
C TRP A 51 -41.23 12.46 17.93
N THR A 52 -40.73 11.62 18.84
CA THR A 52 -39.64 11.97 19.74
C THR A 52 -38.32 12.13 18.97
N LYS A 53 -37.36 12.82 19.58
CA LYS A 53 -36.01 12.98 19.02
C LYS A 53 -35.36 11.63 18.68
N ASP A 54 -35.60 10.61 19.51
CA ASP A 54 -35.06 9.27 19.31
C ASP A 54 -35.75 8.52 18.16
N GLU A 55 -37.05 8.69 17.97
CA GLU A 55 -37.78 8.11 16.83
C GLU A 55 -37.39 8.77 15.51
N LEU A 56 -37.21 10.09 15.51
CA LEU A 56 -36.71 10.83 14.34
C LEU A 56 -35.27 10.43 14.02
N SER A 57 -34.41 10.29 15.04
CA SER A 57 -33.03 9.80 14.89
C SER A 57 -33.01 8.38 14.32
N ALA A 58 -33.84 7.48 14.84
CA ALA A 58 -33.94 6.10 14.35
C ALA A 58 -34.42 6.03 12.89
N PHE A 59 -35.31 6.93 12.47
CA PHE A 59 -35.70 7.06 11.06
C PHE A 59 -34.55 7.64 10.23
N TYR A 60 -33.93 8.74 10.64
CA TYR A 60 -32.87 9.40 9.89
C TYR A 60 -31.66 8.49 9.66
N HIS A 61 -31.30 7.70 10.68
CA HIS A 61 -30.16 6.81 10.63
C HIS A 61 -30.44 5.50 9.93
N LEU A 62 -31.70 5.07 9.74
CA LEU A 62 -32.07 3.77 9.16
C LEU A 62 -31.05 2.65 9.50
N SER A 63 -30.70 2.51 10.78
CA SER A 63 -29.70 1.53 11.21
C SER A 63 -30.28 0.12 11.21
N GLY A 64 -29.47 -0.87 10.86
CA GLY A 64 -29.88 -2.28 10.80
C GLY A 64 -29.58 -2.92 9.45
N GLY A 65 -29.90 -4.22 9.33
CA GLY A 65 -29.74 -4.95 8.08
C GLY A 65 -30.64 -4.42 6.97
N LYS A 66 -30.27 -4.63 5.70
CA LYS A 66 -30.98 -4.11 4.51
C LYS A 66 -32.49 -4.42 4.52
N GLU A 67 -32.84 -5.64 4.93
CA GLU A 67 -34.25 -6.05 5.05
C GLU A 67 -35.00 -5.29 6.15
N GLU A 68 -34.36 -5.04 7.29
CA GLU A 68 -34.95 -4.24 8.37
C GLU A 68 -35.17 -2.81 7.93
N VAL A 69 -34.22 -2.24 7.17
CA VAL A 69 -34.36 -0.89 6.61
C VAL A 69 -35.54 -0.81 5.65
N LEU A 70 -35.69 -1.76 4.72
CA LEU A 70 -36.83 -1.79 3.81
C LEU A 70 -38.16 -1.90 4.55
N VAL A 71 -38.25 -2.77 5.56
CA VAL A 71 -39.46 -2.92 6.40
C VAL A 71 -39.77 -1.62 7.15
N LYS A 72 -38.76 -0.94 7.68
CA LYS A 72 -38.92 0.37 8.32
C LYS A 72 -39.47 1.41 7.34
N LEU A 73 -38.89 1.53 6.14
CA LEU A 73 -39.34 2.47 5.12
C LEU A 73 -40.81 2.22 4.72
N VAL A 74 -41.18 0.97 4.44
CA VAL A 74 -42.57 0.60 4.11
C VAL A 74 -43.53 0.92 5.28
N GLY A 75 -43.10 0.62 6.51
CA GLY A 75 -43.87 0.92 7.72
C GLY A 75 -44.08 2.42 7.92
N ILE A 76 -43.05 3.23 7.65
CA ILE A 76 -43.10 4.69 7.72
C ILE A 76 -44.03 5.25 6.65
N ALA A 77 -43.86 4.85 5.38
CA ALA A 77 -44.74 5.28 4.31
C ALA A 77 -46.22 4.99 4.63
N LYS A 78 -46.51 3.79 5.13
CA LYS A 78 -47.87 3.42 5.56
C LYS A 78 -48.39 4.25 6.74
N LYS A 79 -47.55 4.52 7.74
CA LYS A 79 -47.93 5.30 8.94
C LYS A 79 -48.21 6.76 8.59
N LEU A 80 -47.55 7.29 7.56
CA LEU A 80 -47.65 8.68 7.13
C LEU A 80 -48.54 8.91 5.92
N GLY A 81 -49.00 7.85 5.25
CA GLY A 81 -49.75 7.97 4.00
C GLY A 81 -48.90 8.50 2.84
N LEU A 82 -47.58 8.34 2.91
CA LEU A 82 -46.66 8.70 1.83
C LEU A 82 -46.68 7.62 0.74
N ASP A 83 -46.28 8.00 -0.48
CA ASP A 83 -46.00 7.02 -1.52
C ASP A 83 -44.77 6.20 -1.14
N LYS A 84 -44.98 4.92 -0.82
CA LYS A 84 -43.89 4.00 -0.46
C LYS A 84 -42.86 3.87 -1.59
N THR A 85 -43.28 4.04 -2.84
CA THR A 85 -42.44 3.91 -4.03
C THR A 85 -41.41 5.03 -4.06
N GLU A 86 -41.85 6.25 -3.81
CA GLU A 86 -41.00 7.44 -3.77
C GLU A 86 -40.00 7.38 -2.62
N LEU A 87 -40.47 6.96 -1.43
CA LEU A 87 -39.62 6.83 -0.25
C LEU A 87 -38.53 5.75 -0.40
N ILE A 88 -38.88 4.59 -0.98
CA ILE A 88 -37.90 3.54 -1.25
C ILE A 88 -36.90 4.00 -2.32
N ARG A 89 -37.36 4.66 -3.39
CA ARG A 89 -36.48 5.20 -4.44
C ARG A 89 -35.50 6.24 -3.92
N ALA A 90 -35.94 7.13 -3.01
CA ALA A 90 -35.05 8.10 -2.37
C ALA A 90 -33.90 7.43 -1.57
N HIS A 91 -34.06 6.16 -1.18
CA HIS A 91 -33.10 5.37 -0.41
C HIS A 91 -32.45 4.23 -1.20
N ILE A 92 -32.69 4.16 -2.51
CA ILE A 92 -32.29 3.02 -3.34
C ILE A 92 -30.78 2.76 -3.28
N GLU A 93 -29.96 3.81 -3.39
CA GLU A 93 -28.50 3.73 -3.36
C GLU A 93 -27.99 3.09 -2.06
N ARG A 94 -28.63 3.43 -0.94
CA ARG A 94 -28.28 2.93 0.38
C ARG A 94 -28.71 1.48 0.58
N LEU A 95 -29.86 1.07 0.03
CA LEU A 95 -30.33 -0.32 0.10
C LEU A 95 -29.42 -1.28 -0.70
N PHE A 96 -28.71 -0.76 -1.71
CA PHE A 96 -27.79 -1.50 -2.56
C PHE A 96 -26.30 -1.29 -2.25
N GLU A 97 -25.96 -0.56 -1.18
CA GLU A 97 -24.59 -0.47 -0.68
C GLU A 97 -24.08 -1.89 -0.34
N ASP A 98 -22.90 -2.27 -0.85
CA ASP A 98 -22.27 -3.58 -0.67
C ASP A 98 -23.17 -4.78 -1.04
N PHE A 99 -23.94 -4.66 -2.12
CA PHE A 99 -24.74 -5.76 -2.64
C PHE A 99 -23.86 -6.81 -3.34
N ASP A 100 -24.00 -8.08 -2.94
CA ASP A 100 -23.35 -9.26 -3.53
C ASP A 100 -24.42 -10.16 -4.16
N PRO A 101 -24.42 -10.40 -5.49
CA PRO A 101 -25.45 -11.18 -6.18
C PRO A 101 -25.20 -12.70 -6.07
N ASP A 102 -23.99 -13.11 -5.67
CA ASP A 102 -23.66 -14.51 -5.42
C ASP A 102 -24.14 -14.94 -4.00
N ASP A 103 -24.51 -13.97 -3.16
CA ASP A 103 -25.21 -14.18 -1.90
C ASP A 103 -26.73 -14.33 -2.13
N ALA A 104 -27.26 -15.51 -1.78
CA ALA A 104 -28.67 -15.83 -1.93
C ALA A 104 -29.59 -14.86 -1.15
N ASP A 105 -29.16 -14.36 0.02
CA ASP A 105 -29.97 -13.47 0.86
C ASP A 105 -30.11 -12.09 0.21
N HIS A 106 -29.08 -11.63 -0.49
CA HIS A 106 -29.14 -10.40 -1.27
C HIS A 106 -30.05 -10.53 -2.49
N VAL A 107 -30.04 -11.65 -3.21
CA VAL A 107 -30.98 -11.89 -4.32
C VAL A 107 -32.44 -11.90 -3.83
N ILE A 108 -32.71 -12.55 -2.69
CA ILE A 108 -34.02 -12.54 -2.04
C ILE A 108 -34.42 -11.10 -1.69
N PHE A 109 -33.49 -10.32 -1.17
CA PHE A 109 -33.71 -8.92 -0.83
C PHE A 109 -34.02 -8.04 -2.06
N PHE A 110 -33.31 -8.21 -3.17
CA PHE A 110 -33.57 -7.52 -4.45
C PHE A 110 -35.01 -7.77 -4.93
N ASN A 111 -35.45 -9.03 -4.87
CA ASN A 111 -36.83 -9.42 -5.23
C ASN A 111 -37.87 -8.77 -4.33
N LYS A 112 -37.56 -8.66 -3.04
CA LYS A 112 -38.43 -8.02 -2.07
C LYS A 112 -38.63 -6.54 -2.38
N ILE A 113 -37.58 -5.82 -2.78
CA ILE A 113 -37.68 -4.43 -3.24
C ILE A 113 -38.55 -4.34 -4.49
N CYS A 114 -38.33 -5.19 -5.49
CA CYS A 114 -39.14 -5.21 -6.72
C CYS A 114 -40.64 -5.36 -6.41
N ASN A 115 -40.98 -6.31 -5.53
CA ASN A 115 -42.35 -6.54 -5.10
C ASN A 115 -42.94 -5.33 -4.35
N GLU A 116 -42.15 -4.67 -3.51
CA GLU A 116 -42.61 -3.48 -2.80
C GLU A 116 -42.84 -2.30 -3.74
N LEU A 117 -42.01 -2.15 -4.78
CA LEU A 117 -42.15 -1.09 -5.78
C LEU A 117 -43.18 -1.41 -6.88
N GLY A 118 -43.64 -2.67 -6.98
CA GLY A 118 -44.45 -3.12 -8.11
C GLY A 118 -43.70 -3.07 -9.45
N LEU A 119 -42.37 -3.14 -9.39
CA LEU A 119 -41.49 -3.08 -10.55
C LEU A 119 -41.03 -4.48 -10.95
N ARG A 120 -40.75 -4.65 -12.25
CA ARG A 120 -40.00 -5.82 -12.70
C ARG A 120 -38.52 -5.64 -12.29
N ARG A 121 -37.77 -6.75 -12.20
CA ARG A 121 -36.36 -6.74 -11.77
C ARG A 121 -35.52 -5.79 -12.62
N GLU A 122 -35.83 -5.76 -13.91
CA GLU A 122 -35.14 -5.03 -14.96
C GLU A 122 -35.41 -3.52 -14.84
N ASP A 123 -36.65 -3.14 -14.51
CA ASP A 123 -37.00 -1.72 -14.33
C ASP A 123 -36.29 -1.15 -13.09
N LEU A 124 -36.16 -1.94 -12.02
CA LEU A 124 -35.40 -1.56 -10.82
C LEU A 124 -33.89 -1.44 -11.10
N PHE A 125 -33.34 -2.34 -11.90
CA PHE A 125 -31.93 -2.32 -12.31
C PHE A 125 -31.57 -1.02 -13.04
N PHE A 126 -32.41 -0.60 -13.99
CA PHE A 126 -32.18 0.64 -14.72
C PHE A 126 -32.40 1.88 -13.86
N ASP A 127 -33.36 1.86 -12.95
CA ASP A 127 -33.52 2.93 -11.94
C ASP A 127 -32.23 3.11 -11.14
N ILE A 128 -31.59 2.00 -10.70
CA ILE A 128 -30.32 2.05 -9.95
C ILE A 128 -29.18 2.64 -10.79
N ILE A 129 -29.06 2.25 -12.06
CA ILE A 129 -28.01 2.76 -12.97
C ILE A 129 -28.20 4.25 -13.27
N ASN A 130 -29.44 4.63 -13.57
CA ASN A 130 -29.79 6.01 -13.91
C ASN A 130 -29.56 6.96 -12.72
N ASP A 131 -29.87 6.52 -11.51
CA ASP A 131 -29.75 7.35 -10.31
C ASP A 131 -28.32 7.42 -9.76
N ALA A 132 -27.54 6.34 -9.85
CA ALA A 132 -26.19 6.29 -9.27
C ALA A 132 -25.10 6.99 -10.12
N GLY A 133 -25.37 7.30 -11.39
CA GLY A 133 -24.39 7.92 -12.31
C GLY A 133 -23.11 7.12 -12.54
N ASN A 134 -23.08 5.85 -12.10
CA ASN A 134 -21.95 4.93 -12.20
C ASN A 134 -22.19 3.90 -13.31
N LYS A 135 -21.10 3.43 -13.94
CA LYS A 135 -21.17 2.27 -14.83
C LYS A 135 -21.75 1.07 -14.08
N PRO A 136 -22.58 0.23 -14.71
CA PRO A 136 -23.18 -0.90 -14.00
C PRO A 136 -22.08 -1.86 -13.53
N ASN A 137 -22.08 -2.19 -12.25
CA ASN A 137 -21.20 -3.21 -11.70
C ASN A 137 -21.61 -4.57 -12.31
N GLY A 138 -20.66 -5.42 -12.71
CA GLY A 138 -20.92 -6.78 -13.21
C GLY A 138 -21.80 -7.62 -12.27
N VAL A 139 -21.85 -7.21 -11.01
CA VAL A 139 -22.75 -7.68 -9.95
C VAL A 139 -24.25 -7.60 -10.30
N LEU A 140 -24.73 -6.44 -10.75
CA LEU A 140 -26.15 -6.25 -11.06
C LEU A 140 -26.55 -6.99 -12.36
N MET A 141 -25.57 -7.33 -13.19
CA MET A 141 -25.77 -8.02 -14.47
C MET A 141 -26.05 -9.53 -14.30
N LYS A 142 -25.42 -10.18 -13.30
CA LYS A 142 -25.70 -11.58 -12.92
C LYS A 142 -27.16 -11.79 -12.49
N LEU A 143 -27.72 -10.84 -11.75
CA LEU A 143 -29.11 -10.85 -11.28
C LEU A 143 -30.15 -10.83 -12.42
N MET A 144 -29.88 -10.09 -13.49
CA MET A 144 -30.74 -10.07 -14.69
C MET A 144 -30.59 -11.30 -15.56
N ALA A 145 -29.45 -11.99 -15.49
CA ALA A 145 -29.20 -13.23 -16.21
C ALA A 145 -29.95 -14.44 -15.61
N ASN A 146 -30.48 -14.31 -14.38
CA ASN A 146 -31.19 -15.39 -13.69
C ASN A 146 -32.67 -15.48 -14.11
N PRO A 147 -33.08 -16.56 -14.81
CA PRO A 147 -34.30 -16.63 -15.62
C PRO A 147 -35.60 -16.86 -14.83
N GLU A 148 -35.60 -16.86 -13.50
CA GLU A 148 -36.78 -17.33 -12.76
C GLU A 148 -38.07 -16.51 -13.00
N ASN A 149 -38.03 -15.26 -13.49
CA ASN A 149 -39.26 -14.44 -13.68
C ASN A 149 -39.28 -13.36 -14.81
N GLY A 150 -38.30 -13.30 -15.73
CA GLY A 150 -38.22 -12.22 -16.75
C GLY A 150 -38.46 -12.66 -18.20
N ASP A 151 -39.13 -11.81 -19.01
CA ASP A 151 -39.31 -12.01 -20.46
C ASP A 151 -38.04 -11.55 -21.23
N PHE A 152 -37.03 -12.41 -21.23
CA PHE A 152 -35.68 -12.16 -21.77
C PHE A 152 -35.65 -11.69 -23.23
N LEU A 153 -36.71 -11.98 -24.00
CA LEU A 153 -36.85 -11.57 -25.40
C LEU A 153 -37.05 -10.05 -25.58
N GLU A 154 -37.41 -9.32 -24.52
CA GLU A 154 -37.58 -7.87 -24.54
C GLU A 154 -36.30 -7.11 -24.14
N PHE A 155 -35.26 -7.80 -23.67
CA PHE A 155 -34.03 -7.18 -23.16
C PHE A 155 -33.34 -6.21 -24.15
N PRO A 156 -33.15 -6.56 -25.45
CA PRO A 156 -32.53 -5.64 -26.42
C PRO A 156 -33.34 -4.36 -26.64
N LYS A 157 -34.67 -4.46 -26.69
CA LYS A 157 -35.57 -3.29 -26.79
C LYS A 157 -35.47 -2.42 -25.53
N MET A 158 -35.24 -3.03 -24.38
CA MET A 158 -35.09 -2.33 -23.09
C MET A 158 -33.75 -1.58 -23.00
N VAL A 159 -32.64 -2.20 -23.40
CA VAL A 159 -31.32 -1.52 -23.52
C VAL A 159 -31.44 -0.29 -24.42
N MET A 160 -32.15 -0.42 -25.55
CA MET A 160 -32.36 0.65 -26.52
C MET A 160 -33.40 1.70 -26.09
N ALA A 161 -34.27 1.39 -25.13
CA ALA A 161 -35.18 2.36 -24.54
C ALA A 161 -34.45 3.33 -23.59
N HIS A 162 -33.20 3.06 -23.22
CA HIS A 162 -32.39 3.85 -22.29
C HIS A 162 -31.17 4.47 -23.00
N LYS A 163 -31.48 5.15 -24.12
CA LYS A 163 -30.58 5.76 -25.13
C LYS A 163 -29.51 6.73 -24.62
N ASN A 164 -29.54 7.12 -23.35
CA ASN A 164 -28.58 8.09 -22.80
C ASN A 164 -27.20 7.45 -22.49
N TYR A 165 -27.12 6.12 -22.40
CA TYR A 165 -25.89 5.38 -22.06
C TYR A 165 -25.19 4.74 -23.26
N PHE A 166 -25.92 4.53 -24.34
CA PHE A 166 -25.40 3.97 -25.59
C PHE A 166 -25.54 5.09 -26.61
N GLU A 167 -24.42 5.66 -27.08
CA GLU A 167 -24.44 6.61 -28.20
C GLU A 167 -25.31 6.04 -29.32
N GLU A 168 -26.08 6.88 -30.02
CA GLU A 168 -27.00 6.44 -31.08
C GLU A 168 -26.21 5.77 -32.22
N GLU A 169 -25.95 4.49 -32.07
CA GLU A 169 -25.24 3.66 -33.04
C GLU A 169 -26.28 2.89 -33.88
N PRO A 170 -26.49 3.27 -35.15
CA PRO A 170 -27.53 2.68 -35.99
C PRO A 170 -27.28 1.18 -36.20
N GLY A 171 -28.24 0.33 -35.82
CA GLY A 171 -28.17 -1.13 -36.02
C GLY A 171 -27.77 -1.95 -34.79
N LEU A 172 -27.38 -1.31 -33.68
CA LEU A 172 -27.08 -1.99 -32.41
C LEU A 172 -28.30 -2.76 -31.86
N GLU A 173 -29.50 -2.18 -31.94
CA GLU A 173 -30.75 -2.83 -31.51
C GLU A 173 -31.01 -4.14 -32.25
N GLU A 174 -30.84 -4.14 -33.57
CA GLU A 174 -31.06 -5.30 -34.43
C GLU A 174 -30.01 -6.39 -34.13
N SER A 175 -28.74 -5.98 -33.97
CA SER A 175 -27.64 -6.87 -33.62
C SER A 175 -27.83 -7.54 -32.25
N LEU A 176 -28.26 -6.77 -31.25
CA LEU A 176 -28.60 -7.31 -29.93
C LEU A 176 -29.84 -8.22 -30.01
N ASN A 177 -30.89 -7.82 -30.72
CA ASN A 177 -32.07 -8.67 -30.91
C ASN A 177 -31.73 -10.04 -31.53
N ASN A 178 -30.86 -10.06 -32.53
CA ASN A 178 -30.44 -11.30 -33.18
C ASN A 178 -29.68 -12.24 -32.24
N VAL A 179 -28.85 -11.71 -31.34
CA VAL A 179 -28.11 -12.53 -30.36
C VAL A 179 -29.01 -13.01 -29.20
N TYR A 180 -29.98 -12.20 -28.76
CA TYR A 180 -30.84 -12.55 -27.63
C TYR A 180 -32.00 -13.48 -27.98
N GLN A 181 -32.44 -13.52 -29.24
CA GLN A 181 -33.45 -14.47 -29.71
C GLN A 181 -32.87 -15.86 -30.04
N ASP A 182 -31.57 -16.06 -29.79
CA ASP A 182 -30.86 -17.29 -30.11
C ASP A 182 -31.07 -18.41 -29.07
N PRO A 183 -31.56 -19.59 -29.47
CA PRO A 183 -31.78 -20.74 -28.59
C PRO A 183 -30.54 -21.27 -27.84
N ALA A 184 -29.31 -20.98 -28.30
CA ALA A 184 -28.07 -21.40 -27.65
C ALA A 184 -27.69 -20.46 -26.50
N VAL A 185 -27.84 -19.15 -26.71
CA VAL A 185 -27.67 -18.13 -25.67
C VAL A 185 -28.71 -18.35 -24.57
N LEU A 186 -29.95 -18.69 -24.92
CA LEU A 186 -31.02 -19.00 -23.96
C LEU A 186 -30.76 -20.22 -23.04
N LYS A 187 -29.76 -21.07 -23.32
CA LYS A 187 -29.51 -22.33 -22.58
C LYS A 187 -28.35 -22.28 -21.57
N ASP A 188 -27.41 -21.33 -21.69
CA ASP A 188 -26.22 -21.25 -20.83
C ASP A 188 -26.28 -19.97 -19.98
N GLU A 189 -26.51 -20.11 -18.68
CA GLU A 189 -26.62 -18.99 -17.73
C GLU A 189 -25.31 -18.23 -17.56
N ALA A 190 -24.17 -18.93 -17.55
CA ALA A 190 -22.85 -18.33 -17.42
C ALA A 190 -22.50 -17.52 -18.68
N GLY A 191 -22.70 -18.12 -19.86
CA GLY A 191 -22.50 -17.43 -21.14
C GLY A 191 -23.39 -16.19 -21.30
N ARG A 192 -24.63 -16.21 -20.78
CA ARG A 192 -25.55 -15.06 -20.78
C ARG A 192 -25.10 -13.91 -19.91
N SER A 193 -24.77 -14.20 -18.65
CA SER A 193 -24.31 -13.19 -17.71
C SER A 193 -23.03 -12.51 -18.19
N GLU A 194 -22.16 -13.25 -18.86
CA GLU A 194 -20.90 -12.77 -19.40
C GLU A 194 -21.11 -11.87 -20.63
N LEU A 195 -21.99 -12.27 -21.56
CA LEU A 195 -22.33 -11.47 -22.74
C LEU A 195 -23.00 -10.13 -22.37
N LEU A 196 -23.84 -10.14 -21.33
CA LEU A 196 -24.42 -8.95 -20.71
C LEU A 196 -23.35 -8.02 -20.11
N GLY A 197 -22.36 -8.62 -19.44
CA GLY A 197 -21.11 -7.98 -18.99
C GLY A 197 -20.45 -7.13 -20.07
N ILE A 198 -20.27 -7.77 -21.22
CA ILE A 198 -19.55 -7.23 -22.37
C ILE A 198 -20.33 -6.08 -23.03
N ILE A 199 -21.64 -6.25 -23.21
CA ILE A 199 -22.49 -5.27 -23.90
C ILE A 199 -22.65 -3.96 -23.11
N ILE A 200 -22.55 -4.00 -21.78
CA ILE A 200 -22.91 -2.85 -20.94
C ILE A 200 -21.68 -2.04 -20.49
N SER A 201 -20.49 -2.66 -20.46
CA SER A 201 -19.27 -2.02 -19.94
C SER A 201 -18.48 -1.24 -20.99
N TRP A 202 -18.80 -1.41 -22.28
CA TRP A 202 -17.96 -1.07 -23.41
C TRP A 202 -18.56 0.00 -24.34
N PRO A 203 -17.74 0.68 -25.17
CA PRO A 203 -18.25 1.61 -26.17
C PRO A 203 -19.22 0.91 -27.13
N ALA A 204 -20.41 1.49 -27.31
CA ALA A 204 -21.50 0.93 -28.13
C ALA A 204 -21.01 0.51 -29.54
N LYS A 205 -20.15 1.34 -30.12
CA LYS A 205 -19.53 1.11 -31.43
C LYS A 205 -18.69 -0.16 -31.47
N LEU A 206 -17.95 -0.49 -30.42
CA LEU A 206 -17.04 -1.63 -30.35
C LEU A 206 -17.85 -2.94 -30.26
N ILE A 207 -18.90 -2.91 -29.43
CA ILE A 207 -19.86 -4.00 -29.27
C ILE A 207 -20.55 -4.26 -30.61
N GLN A 208 -21.04 -3.22 -31.29
CA GLN A 208 -21.66 -3.36 -32.60
C GLN A 208 -20.71 -4.02 -33.61
N GLY A 209 -19.46 -3.55 -33.69
CA GLY A 209 -18.47 -4.12 -34.60
C GLY A 209 -18.16 -5.61 -34.33
N LEU A 210 -18.22 -6.04 -33.07
CA LEU A 210 -18.06 -7.45 -32.70
C LEU A 210 -19.31 -8.27 -33.03
N LEU A 211 -20.51 -7.76 -32.75
CA LEU A 211 -21.80 -8.40 -33.02
C LEU A 211 -22.08 -8.58 -34.52
N GLU A 212 -21.68 -7.62 -35.35
CA GLU A 212 -21.87 -7.68 -36.80
C GLU A 212 -20.92 -8.66 -37.48
N LYS A 213 -19.74 -8.90 -36.90
CA LYS A 213 -18.67 -9.67 -37.55
C LYS A 213 -18.54 -11.10 -37.05
N TYR A 214 -18.90 -11.37 -35.81
CA TYR A 214 -18.63 -12.66 -35.18
C TYR A 214 -19.93 -13.36 -34.77
N ASP A 215 -19.99 -14.65 -35.07
CA ASP A 215 -21.09 -15.55 -34.71
C ASP A 215 -20.75 -16.20 -33.36
N PHE A 216 -21.30 -15.62 -32.30
CA PHE A 216 -21.09 -16.03 -30.90
C PHE A 216 -21.54 -17.48 -30.61
N GLN A 217 -22.24 -18.16 -31.53
CA GLN A 217 -22.58 -19.58 -31.40
C GLN A 217 -21.38 -20.51 -31.58
N LYS A 218 -20.36 -20.08 -32.33
CA LYS A 218 -19.17 -20.89 -32.53
C LYS A 218 -18.28 -20.72 -31.31
N LYS A 219 -18.09 -21.80 -30.54
CA LYS A 219 -17.22 -21.82 -29.34
C LYS A 219 -15.89 -21.07 -29.54
N GLY A 220 -15.23 -21.28 -30.70
CA GLY A 220 -13.98 -20.59 -31.03
C GLY A 220 -14.09 -19.08 -31.29
N GLN A 221 -15.26 -18.57 -31.68
CA GLN A 221 -15.52 -17.14 -31.85
C GLN A 221 -15.91 -16.44 -30.55
N LEU A 222 -16.63 -17.12 -29.65
CA LEU A 222 -16.87 -16.61 -28.29
C LEU A 222 -15.57 -16.50 -27.49
N ASP A 223 -14.72 -17.54 -27.51
CA ASP A 223 -13.40 -17.51 -26.88
C ASP A 223 -12.49 -16.45 -27.51
N PHE A 224 -12.64 -16.19 -28.81
CA PHE A 224 -11.94 -15.09 -29.47
C PHE A 224 -12.42 -13.72 -28.97
N VAL A 225 -13.73 -13.49 -28.84
CA VAL A 225 -14.25 -12.22 -28.33
C VAL A 225 -13.81 -12.00 -26.88
N ARG A 226 -13.83 -13.04 -26.03
CA ARG A 226 -13.27 -12.98 -24.66
C ARG A 226 -11.83 -12.48 -24.64
N LYS A 227 -10.99 -13.02 -25.51
CA LYS A 227 -9.59 -12.60 -25.66
C LYS A 227 -9.49 -11.13 -26.07
N ILE A 228 -10.27 -10.70 -27.07
CA ILE A 228 -10.35 -9.28 -27.47
C ILE A 228 -10.74 -8.39 -26.29
N ILE A 229 -11.61 -8.88 -25.40
CA ILE A 229 -12.05 -8.16 -24.22
C ILE A 229 -10.96 -7.93 -23.20
N GLU A 230 -10.23 -8.98 -22.86
CA GLU A 230 -9.09 -8.86 -21.97
C GLU A 230 -8.02 -7.93 -22.55
N TYR A 231 -7.79 -7.97 -23.87
CA TYR A 231 -6.80 -7.11 -24.53
C TYR A 231 -7.22 -5.63 -24.56
N TYR A 232 -8.50 -5.36 -24.83
CA TYR A 232 -9.01 -3.99 -24.80
C TYR A 232 -8.99 -3.42 -23.38
N ASN A 233 -9.39 -4.21 -22.36
CA ASN A 233 -9.32 -3.77 -20.97
C ASN A 233 -7.88 -3.48 -20.53
N PHE A 234 -6.92 -4.31 -20.97
CA PHE A 234 -5.50 -4.04 -20.77
C PHE A 234 -5.08 -2.71 -21.40
N ALA A 235 -5.41 -2.48 -22.67
CA ALA A 235 -5.07 -1.24 -23.37
C ALA A 235 -5.77 0.01 -22.80
N ASP A 236 -7.02 -0.12 -22.36
CA ASP A 236 -7.77 0.95 -21.71
C ASP A 236 -7.14 1.30 -20.36
N ASN A 237 -6.75 0.30 -19.55
CA ASN A 237 -6.03 0.52 -18.30
C ASN A 237 -4.65 1.16 -18.51
N LEU A 238 -3.94 0.78 -19.58
CA LEU A 238 -2.70 1.47 -19.98
C LEU A 238 -2.96 2.93 -20.30
N SER A 239 -3.93 3.23 -21.16
CA SER A 239 -4.20 4.62 -21.57
C SER A 239 -4.64 5.54 -20.42
N LYS A 240 -5.33 4.98 -19.41
CA LYS A 240 -5.78 5.74 -18.23
C LYS A 240 -4.68 6.02 -17.20
N ASN A 241 -3.69 5.13 -17.11
CA ASN A 241 -2.67 5.17 -16.06
C ASN A 241 -1.26 5.50 -16.60
N GLY A 242 -1.09 5.56 -17.92
CA GLY A 242 0.17 5.78 -18.62
C GLY A 242 0.37 7.20 -19.16
N SER A 243 1.48 7.38 -19.88
CA SER A 243 1.81 8.65 -20.53
C SER A 243 1.05 8.77 -21.87
N ARG A 244 0.94 9.98 -22.43
CA ARG A 244 0.17 10.24 -23.68
C ARG A 244 0.57 9.39 -24.91
N GLU A 245 1.68 8.66 -24.88
CA GLU A 245 2.08 7.74 -25.96
C GLU A 245 1.23 6.45 -25.99
N ASP A 246 0.48 6.15 -24.91
CA ASP A 246 -0.27 4.89 -24.73
C ASP A 246 -1.71 4.92 -25.28
N GLU A 247 -2.25 6.11 -25.61
CA GLU A 247 -3.54 6.26 -26.34
C GLU A 247 -3.53 5.53 -27.70
N TRP A 248 -2.35 5.25 -28.24
CA TRP A 248 -2.14 4.56 -29.51
C TRP A 248 -2.69 3.13 -29.51
N THR A 249 -2.56 2.40 -28.38
CA THR A 249 -2.88 0.96 -28.31
C THR A 249 -4.39 0.68 -28.39
N VAL A 250 -5.22 1.52 -27.76
CA VAL A 250 -6.70 1.37 -27.82
C VAL A 250 -7.21 1.62 -29.24
N SER A 251 -6.74 2.69 -29.88
CA SER A 251 -7.13 3.03 -31.25
C SER A 251 -6.70 1.96 -32.27
N GLU A 252 -5.56 1.32 -32.07
CA GLU A 252 -5.11 0.21 -32.91
C GLU A 252 -5.96 -1.05 -32.73
N ILE A 253 -6.37 -1.40 -31.51
CA ILE A 253 -7.28 -2.53 -31.25
C ILE A 253 -8.64 -2.27 -31.91
N GLU A 254 -9.22 -1.09 -31.71
CA GLU A 254 -10.47 -0.69 -32.36
C GLU A 254 -10.33 -0.75 -33.89
N SER A 255 -9.28 -0.14 -34.44
CA SER A 255 -9.00 -0.17 -35.88
C SER A 255 -8.83 -1.59 -36.43
N ALA A 256 -8.14 -2.48 -35.70
CA ALA A 256 -7.98 -3.87 -36.09
C ALA A 256 -9.32 -4.60 -36.16
N ILE A 257 -10.19 -4.39 -35.16
CA ILE A 257 -11.54 -4.96 -35.10
C ILE A 257 -12.40 -4.44 -36.25
N TYR A 258 -12.36 -3.15 -36.58
CA TYR A 258 -13.18 -2.57 -37.65
C TYR A 258 -12.67 -2.88 -39.06
N ASN A 259 -11.35 -2.91 -39.27
CA ASN A 259 -10.79 -2.96 -40.62
C ASN A 259 -10.44 -4.37 -41.11
N SER A 260 -10.49 -5.40 -40.24
CA SER A 260 -10.18 -6.77 -40.61
C SER A 260 -11.46 -7.63 -40.64
N SER A 261 -11.58 -8.50 -41.64
CA SER A 261 -12.69 -9.47 -41.76
C SER A 261 -12.31 -10.89 -41.30
N ASP A 262 -11.03 -11.11 -40.99
CA ASP A 262 -10.49 -12.37 -40.48
C ASP A 262 -10.02 -12.20 -39.03
N TYR A 263 -10.56 -13.01 -38.12
CA TYR A 263 -10.19 -13.03 -36.71
C TYR A 263 -8.68 -13.24 -36.51
N SER A 264 -8.06 -14.05 -37.38
CA SER A 264 -6.63 -14.36 -37.30
C SER A 264 -5.77 -13.13 -37.60
N GLU A 265 -6.27 -12.21 -38.44
CA GLU A 265 -5.62 -10.95 -38.75
C GLU A 265 -5.78 -9.94 -37.62
N VAL A 266 -6.95 -9.89 -36.96
CA VAL A 266 -7.18 -9.07 -35.77
C VAL A 266 -6.22 -9.47 -34.65
N LEU A 267 -6.15 -10.76 -34.33
CA LEU A 267 -5.22 -11.25 -33.29
C LEU A 267 -3.78 -10.90 -33.61
N LYS A 268 -3.33 -11.08 -34.86
CA LYS A 268 -1.96 -10.73 -35.26
C LYS A 268 -1.64 -9.25 -35.08
N LYS A 269 -2.60 -8.36 -35.36
CA LYS A 269 -2.41 -6.91 -35.16
C LYS A 269 -2.31 -6.59 -33.67
N ILE A 270 -3.22 -7.13 -32.86
CA ILE A 270 -3.21 -6.93 -31.40
C ILE A 270 -1.95 -7.53 -30.77
N GLU A 271 -1.60 -8.75 -31.12
CA GLU A 271 -0.37 -9.42 -30.69
C GLU A 271 0.86 -8.57 -31.01
N LYS A 272 0.92 -8.00 -32.22
CA LYS A 272 2.02 -7.11 -32.61
C LYS A 272 2.08 -5.85 -31.74
N SER A 273 0.96 -5.19 -31.47
CA SER A 273 0.92 -4.01 -30.62
C SER A 273 1.30 -4.35 -29.18
N LEU A 274 0.78 -5.45 -28.61
CA LEU A 274 1.12 -5.91 -27.26
C LEU A 274 2.59 -6.31 -27.13
N LYS A 275 3.19 -6.93 -28.15
CA LYS A 275 4.63 -7.20 -28.20
C LYS A 275 5.46 -5.91 -28.14
N GLN A 276 5.01 -4.86 -28.81
CA GLN A 276 5.69 -3.56 -28.76
C GLN A 276 5.55 -2.92 -27.38
N VAL A 277 4.40 -3.04 -26.72
CA VAL A 277 4.22 -2.58 -25.34
C VAL A 277 5.15 -3.35 -24.40
N ALA A 278 5.17 -4.68 -24.47
CA ALA A 278 6.08 -5.49 -23.63
C ALA A 278 7.56 -5.08 -23.78
N GLN A 279 8.00 -4.70 -24.99
CA GLN A 279 9.37 -4.29 -25.26
C GLN A 279 9.67 -2.84 -24.85
N LYS A 280 8.75 -1.90 -25.10
CA LYS A 280 8.98 -0.46 -24.87
C LYS A 280 8.56 0.01 -23.48
N ASP A 281 7.56 -0.63 -22.90
CA ASP A 281 7.00 -0.35 -21.58
C ASP A 281 6.65 -1.67 -20.88
N SER A 282 7.71 -2.43 -20.58
CA SER A 282 7.66 -3.70 -19.86
C SER A 282 6.99 -3.55 -18.49
N THR A 283 7.23 -2.44 -17.78
CA THR A 283 6.65 -2.17 -16.46
C THR A 283 5.13 -2.14 -16.53
N SER A 284 4.55 -1.36 -17.44
CA SER A 284 3.08 -1.31 -17.56
C SER A 284 2.52 -2.61 -18.12
N PHE A 285 3.23 -3.28 -19.02
CA PHE A 285 2.84 -4.61 -19.49
C PHE A 285 2.73 -5.62 -18.34
N ILE A 286 3.74 -5.67 -17.46
CA ILE A 286 3.76 -6.58 -16.31
C ILE A 286 2.67 -6.21 -15.31
N ARG A 287 2.50 -4.92 -15.00
CA ARG A 287 1.54 -4.43 -13.99
C ARG A 287 0.09 -4.71 -14.35
N PHE A 288 -0.27 -4.65 -15.64
CA PHE A 288 -1.66 -4.78 -16.07
C PHE A 288 -1.96 -6.06 -16.85
N GLY A 289 -0.93 -6.77 -17.34
CA GLY A 289 -1.08 -7.95 -18.16
C GLY A 289 -1.52 -9.17 -17.35
N GLY A 290 -2.73 -9.66 -17.61
CA GLY A 290 -3.21 -10.94 -17.08
C GLY A 290 -2.69 -12.15 -17.88
N LYS A 291 -2.83 -13.38 -17.36
CA LYS A 291 -2.33 -14.61 -17.99
C LYS A 291 -2.60 -14.74 -19.49
N GLU A 292 -3.79 -14.38 -19.95
CA GLU A 292 -4.17 -14.49 -21.37
C GLU A 292 -3.47 -13.45 -22.26
N VAL A 293 -3.13 -12.28 -21.72
CA VAL A 293 -2.27 -11.28 -22.39
C VAL A 293 -0.87 -11.85 -22.57
N TRP A 294 -0.30 -12.44 -21.50
CA TRP A 294 1.00 -13.12 -21.56
C TRP A 294 1.00 -14.26 -22.59
N LYS A 295 -0.04 -15.10 -22.60
CA LYS A 295 -0.17 -16.21 -23.57
C LYS A 295 -0.27 -15.74 -25.01
N LEU A 296 -0.87 -14.58 -25.26
CA LEU A 296 -0.91 -14.01 -26.60
C LEU A 296 0.47 -13.54 -27.05
N VAL A 297 1.20 -12.84 -26.17
CA VAL A 297 2.49 -12.25 -26.50
C VAL A 297 3.59 -13.30 -26.65
N PHE A 298 3.70 -14.24 -25.71
CA PHE A 298 4.80 -15.22 -25.66
C PHE A 298 4.39 -16.62 -26.15
N GLY A 299 3.10 -16.84 -26.40
CA GLY A 299 2.54 -18.13 -26.79
C GLY A 299 2.08 -18.96 -25.60
N GLU A 300 0.93 -19.61 -25.75
CA GLU A 300 0.30 -20.42 -24.70
C GLU A 300 1.22 -21.50 -24.14
N GLN A 301 1.91 -22.24 -25.01
CA GLN A 301 2.84 -23.30 -24.60
C GLN A 301 3.97 -22.78 -23.73
N LYS A 302 4.53 -21.61 -24.05
CA LYS A 302 5.67 -21.01 -23.34
C LYS A 302 5.26 -20.46 -22.00
N VAL A 303 4.10 -19.82 -21.93
CA VAL A 303 3.57 -19.35 -20.64
C VAL A 303 3.23 -20.53 -19.74
N GLU A 304 2.64 -21.61 -20.25
CA GLU A 304 2.41 -22.81 -19.42
C GLU A 304 3.73 -23.46 -18.98
N GLU A 305 4.76 -23.49 -19.83
CA GLU A 305 6.10 -23.93 -19.43
C GLU A 305 6.67 -23.06 -18.28
N PHE A 306 6.57 -21.74 -18.40
CA PHE A 306 6.96 -20.81 -17.34
C PHE A 306 6.18 -21.06 -16.04
N LEU A 307 4.85 -21.22 -16.14
CA LEU A 307 4.00 -21.50 -14.99
C LEU A 307 4.30 -22.86 -14.33
N ASP A 308 4.74 -23.86 -15.09
CA ASP A 308 5.06 -25.20 -14.59
C ASP A 308 6.41 -25.27 -13.84
N VAL A 309 7.30 -24.31 -14.09
CA VAL A 309 8.61 -24.20 -13.42
C VAL A 309 8.55 -23.32 -12.19
N LEU A 310 7.45 -22.59 -11.99
CA LEU A 310 7.22 -21.84 -10.77
C LEU A 310 7.30 -22.76 -9.55
N PRO A 311 7.73 -22.22 -8.39
CA PRO A 311 7.86 -23.02 -7.19
C PRO A 311 6.54 -23.73 -6.80
N LYS A 312 6.59 -25.06 -6.66
CA LYS A 312 5.38 -25.91 -6.54
C LYS A 312 4.78 -26.02 -5.14
N LYS A 313 5.54 -25.65 -4.11
CA LYS A 313 5.11 -25.79 -2.70
C LYS A 313 4.08 -24.73 -2.29
N SER A 314 4.03 -23.61 -3.01
CA SER A 314 2.99 -22.59 -2.91
C SER A 314 2.08 -22.61 -4.14
N ASN A 315 0.92 -21.94 -4.06
CA ASN A 315 -0.03 -21.83 -5.17
C ASN A 315 0.42 -20.81 -6.25
N GLU A 316 1.73 -20.66 -6.53
CA GLU A 316 2.26 -19.64 -7.46
C GLU A 316 1.63 -19.75 -8.84
N LYS A 317 1.55 -20.97 -9.41
CA LYS A 317 0.94 -21.17 -10.73
C LYS A 317 -0.50 -20.64 -10.81
N ARG A 318 -1.25 -20.71 -9.70
CA ARG A 318 -2.60 -20.16 -9.62
C ARG A 318 -2.58 -18.63 -9.58
N ASN A 319 -1.69 -18.05 -8.78
CA ASN A 319 -1.63 -16.62 -8.49
C ASN A 319 -0.82 -15.78 -9.50
N ALA A 320 0.03 -16.39 -10.30
CA ALA A 320 0.86 -15.69 -11.27
C ALA A 320 0.05 -14.82 -12.23
N PHE A 321 0.44 -13.56 -12.43
CA PHE A 321 -0.22 -12.61 -13.35
C PHE A 321 -1.69 -12.36 -13.01
N THR A 322 -2.04 -12.42 -11.72
CA THR A 322 -3.38 -12.07 -11.22
C THR A 322 -3.40 -10.77 -10.46
N HIS A 323 -2.23 -10.23 -10.11
CA HIS A 323 -2.05 -8.97 -9.38
C HIS A 323 -2.74 -8.94 -8.01
N ASN A 324 -2.93 -10.12 -7.41
CA ASN A 324 -3.34 -10.24 -6.02
C ASN A 324 -2.13 -10.20 -5.07
N ASP A 325 -2.40 -10.13 -3.77
CA ASP A 325 -1.36 -10.06 -2.72
C ASP A 325 -0.36 -11.24 -2.74
N TYR A 326 -0.69 -12.33 -3.43
CA TYR A 326 0.13 -13.53 -3.55
C TYR A 326 0.82 -13.66 -4.92
N ASP A 327 0.71 -12.66 -5.80
CA ASP A 327 1.33 -12.69 -7.13
C ASP A 327 2.81 -12.28 -7.08
N ARG A 328 3.64 -13.18 -6.55
CA ARG A 328 5.10 -13.01 -6.51
C ARG A 328 5.74 -13.07 -7.89
N THR A 329 5.03 -13.63 -8.87
CA THR A 329 5.52 -13.80 -10.24
C THR A 329 5.58 -12.46 -10.96
N SER A 330 4.52 -11.65 -10.88
CA SER A 330 4.53 -10.30 -11.48
C SER A 330 5.58 -9.40 -10.83
N GLN A 331 5.77 -9.50 -9.50
CA GLN A 331 6.84 -8.78 -8.79
C GLN A 331 8.24 -9.20 -9.27
N PHE A 332 8.47 -10.50 -9.45
CA PHE A 332 9.72 -11.02 -9.99
C PHE A 332 9.99 -10.48 -11.40
N MET A 333 8.99 -10.52 -12.29
CA MET A 333 9.13 -10.00 -13.65
C MET A 333 9.41 -8.50 -13.64
N SER A 334 8.73 -7.73 -12.79
CA SER A 334 8.94 -6.28 -12.66
C SER A 334 10.36 -5.95 -12.22
N ASN A 335 10.96 -6.72 -11.31
CA ASN A 335 12.33 -6.48 -10.84
C ASN A 335 13.40 -6.75 -11.92
N ILE A 336 13.16 -7.72 -12.80
CA ILE A 336 14.13 -8.10 -13.83
C ILE A 336 13.96 -7.24 -15.10
N PHE A 337 12.72 -7.00 -15.50
CA PHE A 337 12.38 -6.39 -16.79
C PHE A 337 11.87 -4.95 -16.67
N GLY A 338 11.49 -4.49 -15.48
CA GLY A 338 10.95 -3.14 -15.25
C GLY A 338 12.00 -2.10 -14.85
N GLY A 339 11.52 -0.86 -14.65
CA GLY A 339 12.30 0.29 -14.17
C GLY A 339 12.38 1.43 -15.18
N TYR A 340 12.90 2.58 -14.75
CA TYR A 340 13.02 3.78 -15.59
C TYR A 340 13.99 3.62 -16.79
N GLU A 341 14.94 2.69 -16.68
CA GLU A 341 15.85 2.29 -17.76
C GLU A 341 16.03 0.76 -17.70
N PRO A 342 15.14 -0.02 -18.35
CA PRO A 342 15.28 -1.46 -18.38
C PRO A 342 16.56 -1.83 -19.15
N THR A 343 17.45 -2.60 -18.50
CA THR A 343 18.70 -3.08 -19.13
C THR A 343 18.44 -4.29 -20.04
N VAL A 344 17.24 -4.88 -19.96
CA VAL A 344 16.82 -6.05 -20.72
C VAL A 344 15.39 -5.81 -21.21
N GLU A 345 15.18 -5.90 -22.52
CA GLU A 345 13.85 -5.86 -23.12
C GLU A 345 13.07 -7.15 -22.81
N LEU A 346 11.78 -7.03 -22.50
CA LEU A 346 10.90 -8.20 -22.33
C LEU A 346 10.42 -8.69 -23.70
N ASP A 347 11.26 -9.51 -24.34
CA ASP A 347 10.98 -10.17 -25.62
C ASP A 347 10.93 -11.71 -25.49
N GLN A 348 10.71 -12.42 -26.60
CA GLN A 348 10.60 -13.88 -26.58
C GLN A 348 11.87 -14.58 -26.08
N GLU A 349 13.04 -14.06 -26.46
CA GLU A 349 14.32 -14.63 -26.04
C GLU A 349 14.53 -14.43 -24.54
N SER A 350 14.31 -13.23 -24.04
CA SER A 350 14.53 -12.92 -22.63
C SER A 350 13.50 -13.62 -21.73
N PHE A 351 12.27 -13.83 -22.23
CA PHE A 351 11.27 -14.68 -21.57
C PHE A 351 11.67 -16.17 -21.58
N ASP A 352 12.22 -16.69 -22.67
CA ASP A 352 12.74 -18.08 -22.70
C ASP A 352 13.90 -18.27 -21.70
N ILE A 353 14.78 -17.27 -21.58
CA ILE A 353 15.87 -17.27 -20.60
C ILE A 353 15.31 -17.22 -19.17
N SER A 354 14.24 -16.47 -18.92
CA SER A 354 13.64 -16.39 -17.57
C SER A 354 13.02 -17.72 -17.12
N ILE A 355 12.48 -18.54 -18.04
CA ILE A 355 12.00 -19.90 -17.74
C ILE A 355 13.14 -20.74 -17.15
N GLU A 356 14.29 -20.79 -17.83
CA GLU A 356 15.44 -21.57 -17.36
C GLU A 356 16.09 -20.98 -16.10
N TYR A 357 16.07 -19.65 -15.96
CA TYR A 357 16.49 -18.97 -14.75
C TYR A 357 15.64 -19.40 -13.56
N VAL A 358 14.30 -19.39 -13.68
CA VAL A 358 13.39 -19.77 -12.59
C VAL A 358 13.58 -21.24 -12.19
N LYS A 359 13.87 -22.14 -13.13
CA LYS A 359 14.19 -23.55 -12.82
C LYS A 359 15.40 -23.68 -11.88
N ARG A 360 16.37 -22.76 -11.96
CA ARG A 360 17.65 -22.83 -11.23
C ARG A 360 17.67 -21.95 -9.98
N PHE A 361 17.22 -20.72 -10.11
CA PHE A 361 17.32 -19.67 -9.10
C PHE A 361 15.97 -19.28 -8.48
N GLY A 362 14.88 -19.96 -8.85
CA GLY A 362 13.53 -19.65 -8.37
C GLY A 362 13.10 -18.24 -8.78
N LEU A 363 12.32 -17.59 -7.92
CA LEU A 363 11.85 -16.21 -8.12
C LEU A 363 12.82 -15.17 -7.53
N SER A 364 14.14 -15.44 -7.58
CA SER A 364 15.16 -14.49 -7.12
C SER A 364 15.02 -13.14 -7.83
N LYS A 365 14.76 -12.08 -7.05
CA LYS A 365 14.58 -10.70 -7.51
C LYS A 365 15.91 -9.97 -7.78
N THR A 366 17.04 -10.65 -7.58
CA THR A 366 18.36 -10.05 -7.75
C THR A 366 18.74 -9.90 -9.21
N LYS A 367 18.63 -8.67 -9.72
CA LYS A 367 18.90 -8.32 -11.13
C LYS A 367 20.28 -8.75 -11.64
N ILE A 368 21.35 -8.56 -10.86
CA ILE A 368 22.71 -8.93 -11.28
C ILE A 368 22.88 -10.44 -11.52
N ILE A 369 22.19 -11.31 -10.77
CA ILE A 369 22.24 -12.76 -10.99
C ILE A 369 21.59 -13.09 -12.35
N PHE A 370 20.43 -12.47 -12.64
CA PHE A 370 19.77 -12.65 -13.94
C PHE A 370 20.63 -12.13 -15.10
N GLU A 371 21.26 -10.96 -14.96
CA GLU A 371 22.13 -10.39 -15.99
C GLU A 371 23.32 -11.30 -16.29
N TYR A 372 24.01 -11.80 -15.26
CA TYR A 372 25.16 -12.70 -15.43
C TYR A 372 24.72 -14.03 -16.07
N TYR A 373 23.61 -14.59 -15.60
CA TYR A 373 23.01 -15.79 -16.17
C TYR A 373 22.65 -15.61 -17.65
N ARG A 374 21.94 -14.52 -17.98
CA ARG A 374 21.55 -14.18 -19.35
C ARG A 374 22.78 -14.05 -20.25
N ASN A 375 23.83 -13.34 -19.81
CA ASN A 375 25.05 -13.17 -20.59
C ASN A 375 25.72 -14.53 -20.89
N ILE A 376 25.77 -15.43 -19.90
CA ILE A 376 26.30 -16.79 -20.07
C ILE A 376 25.46 -17.57 -21.08
N VAL A 377 24.14 -17.56 -20.95
CA VAL A 377 23.25 -18.28 -21.87
C VAL A 377 23.38 -17.74 -23.29
N LEU A 378 23.43 -16.42 -23.47
CA LEU A 378 23.64 -15.79 -24.78
C LEU A 378 25.03 -16.10 -25.36
N HIS A 379 26.06 -16.17 -24.52
CA HIS A 379 27.40 -16.59 -24.94
C HIS A 379 27.39 -18.04 -25.44
N GLU A 380 26.79 -18.96 -24.68
CA GLU A 380 26.72 -20.39 -25.02
C GLU A 380 25.85 -20.65 -26.27
N GLN A 381 24.72 -19.96 -26.41
CA GLN A 381 23.76 -20.19 -27.49
C GLN A 381 24.11 -19.44 -28.79
N LYS A 382 24.65 -18.22 -28.68
CA LYS A 382 24.85 -17.31 -29.82
C LYS A 382 26.31 -16.92 -30.05
N GLY A 383 27.23 -17.29 -29.17
CA GLY A 383 28.63 -16.87 -29.24
C GLY A 383 28.82 -15.37 -29.00
N ILE A 384 27.88 -14.70 -28.31
CA ILE A 384 28.01 -13.30 -27.91
C ILE A 384 29.08 -13.22 -26.83
N ASP A 385 30.07 -12.35 -26.99
CA ASP A 385 31.14 -12.21 -26.01
C ASP A 385 30.58 -11.79 -24.64
N LEU A 386 31.08 -12.44 -23.58
CA LEU A 386 30.79 -12.03 -22.22
C LEU A 386 31.37 -10.64 -21.94
N PRO A 387 30.70 -9.82 -21.10
CA PRO A 387 31.27 -8.55 -20.66
C PRO A 387 32.66 -8.74 -20.04
N GLU A 388 33.58 -7.83 -20.34
CA GLU A 388 34.98 -7.91 -19.85
C GLU A 388 35.06 -8.01 -18.33
N GLU A 389 34.19 -7.29 -17.61
CA GLU A 389 34.10 -7.34 -16.16
C GLU A 389 33.72 -8.73 -15.64
N GLN A 390 32.69 -9.36 -16.22
CA GLN A 390 32.24 -10.70 -15.84
C GLN A 390 33.33 -11.76 -16.09
N VAL A 391 34.08 -11.62 -17.18
CA VAL A 391 35.24 -12.50 -17.48
C VAL A 391 36.37 -12.26 -16.48
N ALA A 392 36.69 -11.01 -16.13
CA ALA A 392 37.73 -10.67 -15.16
C ALA A 392 37.42 -11.21 -13.75
N GLN A 393 36.13 -11.32 -13.40
CA GLN A 393 35.65 -11.93 -12.16
C GLN A 393 35.64 -13.46 -12.19
N GLY A 394 35.86 -14.07 -13.36
CA GLY A 394 35.91 -15.52 -13.54
C GLY A 394 34.54 -16.21 -13.62
N ILE A 395 33.45 -15.47 -13.76
CA ILE A 395 32.07 -16.02 -13.81
C ILE A 395 31.67 -16.25 -15.27
N THR A 396 32.25 -17.27 -15.89
CA THR A 396 32.11 -17.51 -17.35
C THR A 396 31.14 -18.63 -17.71
N ASN A 397 30.54 -19.30 -16.73
CA ASN A 397 29.56 -20.37 -16.94
C ASN A 397 28.56 -20.43 -15.76
N VAL A 398 27.43 -21.11 -15.96
CA VAL A 398 26.35 -21.17 -14.97
C VAL A 398 26.77 -21.88 -13.68
N GLU A 399 27.59 -22.92 -13.78
CA GLU A 399 28.05 -23.70 -12.62
C GLU A 399 28.88 -22.85 -11.65
N GLU A 400 29.76 -21.98 -12.18
CA GLU A 400 30.54 -21.06 -11.35
C GLU A 400 29.67 -19.95 -10.76
N LEU A 401 28.67 -19.44 -11.50
CA LEU A 401 27.69 -18.48 -10.96
C LEU A 401 26.91 -19.07 -9.78
N GLU A 402 26.37 -20.28 -9.93
CA GLU A 402 25.66 -21.01 -8.87
C GLU A 402 26.56 -21.24 -7.66
N LYS A 403 27.78 -21.75 -7.89
CA LYS A 403 28.76 -22.00 -6.82
C LYS A 403 29.15 -20.74 -6.05
N ARG A 404 29.31 -19.60 -6.73
CA ARG A 404 29.64 -18.31 -6.10
C ARG A 404 28.48 -17.81 -5.24
N LEU A 405 27.26 -17.88 -5.78
CA LEU A 405 26.05 -17.50 -5.06
C LEU A 405 25.83 -18.38 -3.81
N ASP A 406 25.92 -19.70 -3.96
CA ASP A 406 25.72 -20.65 -2.87
C ASP A 406 26.76 -20.47 -1.77
N LYS A 407 28.01 -20.17 -2.14
CA LYS A 407 29.07 -19.85 -1.17
C LYS A 407 28.68 -18.66 -0.30
N ILE A 408 28.18 -17.57 -0.90
CA ILE A 408 27.76 -16.37 -0.16
C ILE A 408 26.53 -16.65 0.69
N LYS A 409 25.52 -17.35 0.14
CA LYS A 409 24.32 -17.76 0.91
C LYS A 409 24.71 -18.57 2.15
N GLN A 410 25.54 -19.59 1.97
CA GLN A 410 25.98 -20.45 3.07
C GLN A 410 26.74 -19.64 4.13
N LEU A 411 27.59 -18.70 3.69
CA LEU A 411 28.35 -17.83 4.58
C LEU A 411 27.44 -16.89 5.39
N LEU A 412 26.45 -16.25 4.76
CA LEU A 412 25.59 -15.27 5.43
C LEU A 412 24.63 -15.91 6.43
N TYR A 413 24.02 -17.03 6.05
CA TYR A 413 22.97 -17.69 6.83
C TYR A 413 23.51 -18.77 7.77
N SER A 414 24.83 -18.97 7.86
CA SER A 414 25.44 -19.94 8.77
C SER A 414 25.27 -19.56 10.23
N GLU A 415 25.32 -20.59 11.09
CA GLU A 415 25.46 -20.46 12.53
C GLU A 415 26.87 -20.01 12.94
N ASP A 416 27.87 -20.29 12.09
CA ASP A 416 29.25 -19.85 12.30
C ASP A 416 29.41 -18.35 12.04
N THR A 417 30.20 -17.68 12.89
CA THR A 417 30.56 -16.28 12.73
C THR A 417 31.57 -16.10 11.60
N ILE A 418 31.31 -15.14 10.72
CA ILE A 418 32.24 -14.78 9.66
C ILE A 418 33.39 -13.95 10.25
N GLY A 419 34.60 -14.49 10.20
CA GLY A 419 35.84 -13.77 10.52
C GLY A 419 36.29 -12.89 9.37
N GLU A 420 37.42 -13.20 8.76
CA GLU A 420 37.93 -12.47 7.59
C GLU A 420 37.12 -12.76 6.32
N LEU A 421 36.79 -11.72 5.57
CA LEU A 421 36.20 -11.84 4.23
C LEU A 421 37.30 -11.94 3.18
N GLU A 422 37.12 -12.83 2.21
CA GLU A 422 37.99 -12.89 1.03
C GLU A 422 37.97 -11.56 0.25
N GLU A 423 38.98 -11.32 -0.59
CA GLU A 423 38.94 -10.22 -1.56
C GLU A 423 37.80 -10.46 -2.55
N TYR A 424 36.64 -9.85 -2.25
CA TYR A 424 35.45 -9.92 -3.08
C TYR A 424 35.53 -8.95 -4.25
N ASN A 425 35.11 -9.41 -5.42
CA ASN A 425 34.96 -8.56 -6.59
C ASN A 425 33.59 -7.86 -6.58
N THR A 426 33.25 -7.16 -7.67
CA THR A 426 31.97 -6.43 -7.79
C THR A 426 30.76 -7.36 -7.59
N PHE A 427 30.80 -8.57 -8.13
CA PHE A 427 29.69 -9.52 -8.02
C PHE A 427 29.46 -9.94 -6.57
N GLU A 428 30.46 -10.45 -5.86
CA GLU A 428 30.23 -10.90 -4.48
C GLU A 428 29.87 -9.72 -3.55
N THR A 429 30.49 -8.56 -3.76
CA THR A 429 30.15 -7.32 -3.03
C THR A 429 28.69 -6.93 -3.24
N GLU A 430 28.19 -7.02 -4.48
CA GLU A 430 26.79 -6.70 -4.80
C GLU A 430 25.81 -7.70 -4.19
N ILE A 431 26.12 -9.01 -4.25
CA ILE A 431 25.29 -10.04 -3.61
C ILE A 431 25.21 -9.82 -2.10
N LEU A 432 26.34 -9.51 -1.44
CA LEU A 432 26.34 -9.14 -0.02
C LEU A 432 25.45 -7.92 0.24
N ARG A 433 25.61 -6.86 -0.56
CA ARG A 433 24.82 -5.62 -0.46
C ARG A 433 23.32 -5.86 -0.56
N LEU A 434 22.91 -6.79 -1.41
CA LEU A 434 21.51 -7.15 -1.57
C LEU A 434 21.02 -8.04 -0.42
N MET A 435 21.74 -9.12 -0.11
CA MET A 435 21.31 -10.11 0.87
C MET A 435 21.32 -9.60 2.32
N THR A 436 22.19 -8.66 2.68
CA THR A 436 22.17 -8.02 4.00
C THR A 436 21.15 -6.87 4.09
N GLY A 437 20.34 -6.64 3.06
CA GLY A 437 19.35 -5.56 3.01
C GLY A 437 19.94 -4.17 2.81
N LYS A 438 21.27 -4.01 2.64
CA LYS A 438 21.92 -2.69 2.55
C LYS A 438 21.41 -1.88 1.35
N SER A 439 21.25 -2.53 0.21
CA SER A 439 20.81 -1.90 -1.05
C SER A 439 19.43 -1.21 -0.99
N THR A 440 18.52 -1.74 -0.17
CA THR A 440 17.14 -1.27 -0.03
C THR A 440 16.90 -0.55 1.30
N HIS A 441 17.96 -0.41 2.10
CA HIS A 441 17.91 0.11 3.46
C HIS A 441 17.51 1.60 3.49
N ARG A 442 16.48 1.93 4.26
CA ARG A 442 15.89 3.28 4.26
C ARG A 442 16.78 4.36 4.88
N PHE A 443 17.85 3.98 5.57
CA PHE A 443 18.83 4.90 6.16
C PHE A 443 20.24 4.77 5.57
N ASP A 444 20.38 4.19 4.37
CA ASP A 444 21.71 4.03 3.74
C ASP A 444 22.35 5.37 3.31
N SER A 445 21.53 6.40 3.10
CA SER A 445 22.02 7.74 2.74
C SER A 445 23.00 8.28 3.79
N GLY A 446 24.21 8.65 3.33
CA GLY A 446 25.29 9.13 4.20
C GLY A 446 26.04 8.04 4.97
N ARG A 447 25.72 6.75 4.78
CA ARG A 447 26.46 5.61 5.34
C ARG A 447 27.61 5.18 4.42
N PRO A 448 28.64 4.48 4.96
CA PRO A 448 29.70 3.91 4.15
C PRO A 448 29.16 2.94 3.10
N ARG A 449 29.81 2.88 1.93
CA ARG A 449 29.49 1.87 0.89
C ARG A 449 29.94 0.48 1.33
N MET A 450 29.43 -0.57 0.68
CA MET A 450 29.73 -1.95 1.06
C MET A 450 31.22 -2.27 1.01
N GLU A 451 31.92 -1.79 -0.01
CA GLU A 451 33.38 -1.98 -0.17
C GLU A 451 34.12 -1.45 1.05
N LYS A 452 33.72 -0.26 1.53
CA LYS A 452 34.33 0.36 2.69
C LYS A 452 34.04 -0.41 3.98
N ILE A 453 32.83 -0.97 4.11
CA ILE A 453 32.45 -1.81 5.25
C ILE A 453 33.31 -3.09 5.27
N ILE A 454 33.51 -3.73 4.12
CA ILE A 454 34.35 -4.93 3.99
C ILE A 454 35.82 -4.60 4.33
N GLU A 455 36.36 -3.50 3.79
CA GLU A 455 37.72 -3.03 4.07
C GLU A 455 37.95 -2.77 5.57
N ASP A 456 37.05 -2.00 6.19
CA ASP A 456 37.13 -1.67 7.63
C ASP A 456 37.00 -2.93 8.48
N TRP A 457 36.06 -3.82 8.14
CA TRP A 457 35.87 -5.09 8.82
C TRP A 457 37.13 -5.96 8.80
N ASN A 458 37.72 -6.19 7.62
CA ASN A 458 38.92 -6.99 7.49
C ASN A 458 40.11 -6.38 8.24
N SER A 459 40.24 -5.05 8.21
CA SER A 459 41.24 -4.32 8.98
C SER A 459 41.06 -4.51 10.49
N ASP A 460 39.85 -4.26 10.99
CA ASP A 460 39.53 -4.32 12.42
C ASP A 460 39.61 -5.75 12.97
N PHE A 461 39.15 -6.75 12.19
CA PHE A 461 39.25 -8.17 12.53
C PHE A 461 40.71 -8.62 12.57
N SER A 462 41.52 -8.29 11.55
CA SER A 462 42.94 -8.65 11.49
C SER A 462 43.77 -7.98 12.59
N ALA A 463 43.38 -6.79 13.03
CA ALA A 463 43.99 -6.08 14.14
C ALA A 463 43.59 -6.64 15.52
N GLY A 464 42.62 -7.57 15.58
CA GLY A 464 42.09 -8.11 16.84
C GLY A 464 41.26 -7.11 17.63
N GLU A 465 40.68 -6.10 16.96
CA GLU A 465 39.86 -5.06 17.58
C GLU A 465 38.40 -5.50 17.79
N ILE A 466 37.99 -6.59 17.12
CA ILE A 466 36.69 -7.22 17.32
C ILE A 466 36.80 -8.31 18.38
N THR A 467 36.13 -8.12 19.52
CA THR A 467 36.07 -9.17 20.56
C THR A 467 35.28 -10.39 20.06
N GLU A 468 35.73 -11.59 20.41
CA GLU A 468 35.04 -12.84 20.07
C GLU A 468 33.66 -12.95 20.74
N LEU A 469 32.80 -13.82 20.21
CA LEU A 469 31.51 -14.15 20.82
C LEU A 469 31.72 -14.70 22.25
N PRO A 470 31.17 -14.06 23.29
CA PRO A 470 31.35 -14.56 24.65
C PRO A 470 30.69 -15.92 24.85
N ALA A 471 31.37 -16.80 25.60
CA ALA A 471 30.80 -18.10 25.95
C ALA A 471 29.45 -17.96 26.66
N GLY A 472 28.50 -18.82 26.28
CA GLY A 472 27.14 -18.89 26.84
C GLY A 472 26.04 -18.38 25.91
N TYR A 473 26.40 -17.67 24.84
CA TYR A 473 25.49 -17.31 23.74
C TYR A 473 25.41 -18.49 22.77
N GLU A 474 24.19 -18.94 22.47
CA GLU A 474 23.92 -20.14 21.67
C GLU A 474 22.81 -19.83 20.65
N VAL A 475 22.75 -20.64 19.58
CA VAL A 475 21.67 -20.56 18.59
C VAL A 475 20.35 -20.96 19.26
N ILE A 476 19.31 -20.17 19.03
CA ILE A 476 17.96 -20.42 19.53
C ILE A 476 17.08 -20.80 18.36
N GLU A 477 16.35 -21.91 18.47
CA GLU A 477 15.32 -22.28 17.50
C GLU A 477 13.93 -22.11 18.11
N VAL A 478 13.08 -21.32 17.45
CA VAL A 478 11.70 -21.05 17.90
C VAL A 478 10.74 -21.34 16.76
N SER A 479 9.78 -22.21 17.00
CA SER A 479 8.65 -22.41 16.08
C SER A 479 7.58 -21.36 16.39
N VAL A 480 7.46 -20.36 15.51
CA VAL A 480 6.61 -19.17 15.70
C VAL A 480 5.31 -19.33 14.92
N PRO A 481 4.13 -19.19 15.53
CA PRO A 481 2.88 -19.20 14.80
C PRO A 481 2.85 -18.11 13.72
N ARG A 482 2.51 -18.49 12.49
CA ARG A 482 2.14 -17.54 11.45
C ARG A 482 0.75 -17.00 11.74
N ILE A 483 0.55 -15.70 11.57
CA ILE A 483 -0.72 -15.04 11.88
C ILE A 483 -1.14 -14.13 10.74
N ARG A 484 -2.43 -13.82 10.69
CA ARG A 484 -3.00 -12.68 9.97
C ARG A 484 -3.66 -11.78 11.00
N LEU A 485 -3.43 -10.48 10.85
CA LEU A 485 -4.04 -9.47 11.69
C LEU A 485 -5.34 -8.97 11.06
N GLU A 486 -6.39 -8.92 11.86
CA GLU A 486 -7.66 -8.34 11.49
C GLU A 486 -7.82 -6.99 12.19
N VAL A 487 -8.25 -5.99 11.42
CA VAL A 487 -8.44 -4.60 11.85
C VAL A 487 -9.91 -4.24 11.82
N ASN A 488 -10.36 -3.48 12.82
CA ASN A 488 -11.69 -2.87 12.75
C ASN A 488 -11.64 -1.68 11.78
N VAL A 489 -11.95 -1.95 10.51
CA VAL A 489 -11.89 -0.97 9.41
C VAL A 489 -12.67 0.29 9.72
N GLU A 490 -13.88 0.19 10.30
CA GLU A 490 -14.75 1.33 10.59
C GLU A 490 -14.07 2.41 11.47
N LYS A 491 -13.18 1.99 12.39
CA LYS A 491 -12.49 2.92 13.30
C LYS A 491 -11.31 3.66 12.67
N VAL A 492 -10.69 3.08 11.63
CA VAL A 492 -9.42 3.58 11.07
C VAL A 492 -9.56 4.08 9.64
N GLN A 493 -10.61 3.71 8.91
CA GLN A 493 -10.73 3.93 7.47
C GLN A 493 -10.58 5.40 7.09
N ALA A 494 -11.26 6.32 7.77
CA ALA A 494 -11.22 7.74 7.39
C ALA A 494 -9.80 8.35 7.48
N ASP A 495 -9.07 8.03 8.55
CA ASP A 495 -7.71 8.54 8.75
C ASP A 495 -6.67 7.79 7.90
N PHE A 496 -6.86 6.48 7.71
CA PHE A 496 -6.06 5.65 6.82
C PHE A 496 -6.15 6.13 5.37
N GLU A 497 -7.37 6.27 4.84
CA GLU A 497 -7.62 6.69 3.46
C GLU A 497 -7.05 8.08 3.16
N LEU A 498 -7.21 9.01 4.11
CA LEU A 498 -6.66 10.35 3.98
C LEU A 498 -5.13 10.32 3.88
N LEU A 499 -4.46 9.62 4.80
CA LEU A 499 -2.99 9.52 4.79
C LEU A 499 -2.48 8.71 3.60
N ARG A 500 -3.20 7.65 3.21
CA ARG A 500 -2.90 6.86 2.00
C ARG A 500 -2.90 7.74 0.76
N ALA A 501 -3.97 8.51 0.54
CA ALA A 501 -4.07 9.40 -0.61
C ALA A 501 -2.93 10.42 -0.63
N GLU A 502 -2.58 11.00 0.53
CA GLU A 502 -1.46 11.93 0.64
C GLU A 502 -0.09 11.26 0.37
N ILE A 503 0.10 10.01 0.80
CA ILE A 503 1.30 9.22 0.50
C ILE A 503 1.40 8.94 -1.00
N PHE A 504 0.30 8.53 -1.64
CA PHE A 504 0.26 8.24 -3.07
C PHE A 504 0.60 9.48 -3.90
N GLU A 505 -0.07 10.61 -3.64
CA GLU A 505 0.22 11.88 -4.31
C GLU A 505 1.66 12.37 -4.05
N ALA A 506 2.22 12.10 -2.87
CA ALA A 506 3.60 12.43 -2.56
C ALA A 506 4.59 11.56 -3.37
N SER A 507 4.27 10.28 -3.58
CA SER A 507 5.14 9.27 -4.21
C SER A 507 5.32 9.40 -5.72
N GLU A 508 4.31 9.87 -6.46
CA GLU A 508 4.33 9.89 -7.94
C GLU A 508 5.49 10.71 -8.52
N ASN A 509 5.83 11.83 -7.88
CA ASN A 509 7.00 12.64 -8.23
C ASN A 509 7.50 13.41 -7.00
N PRO A 510 8.42 12.83 -6.20
CA PRO A 510 8.83 13.42 -4.92
C PRO A 510 9.51 14.79 -5.03
N LYS A 511 10.09 15.13 -6.20
CA LYS A 511 10.77 16.42 -6.42
C LYS A 511 9.88 17.50 -7.01
N ASP A 512 8.77 17.14 -7.65
CA ASP A 512 7.84 18.11 -8.24
C ASP A 512 6.95 18.77 -7.17
N ILE A 513 6.95 20.10 -7.18
CA ILE A 513 6.15 20.93 -6.27
C ILE A 513 4.95 21.59 -6.97
N THR A 514 4.79 21.43 -8.29
CA THR A 514 3.81 22.17 -9.09
C THR A 514 2.38 21.95 -8.59
N GLY A 515 2.02 20.70 -8.33
CA GLY A 515 0.70 20.36 -7.77
C GLY A 515 0.49 20.93 -6.37
N LEU A 516 1.49 20.85 -5.50
CA LEU A 516 1.44 21.37 -4.12
C LEU A 516 1.31 22.89 -4.08
N LYS A 517 2.11 23.56 -4.91
CA LYS A 517 2.09 25.01 -5.11
C LYS A 517 0.72 25.46 -5.57
N SER A 518 0.16 24.81 -6.59
CA SER A 518 -1.20 25.10 -7.09
C SER A 518 -2.26 24.93 -5.99
N LYS A 519 -2.21 23.82 -5.23
CA LYS A 519 -3.12 23.56 -4.10
C LYS A 519 -3.00 24.66 -3.03
N ALA A 520 -1.77 25.06 -2.67
CA ALA A 520 -1.53 26.13 -1.70
C ALA A 520 -2.08 27.49 -2.18
N GLU A 521 -1.82 27.85 -3.44
CA GLU A 521 -2.29 29.11 -4.04
C GLU A 521 -3.81 29.23 -4.01
N VAL A 522 -4.53 28.15 -4.35
CA VAL A 522 -6.00 28.12 -4.30
C VAL A 522 -6.49 28.43 -2.89
N ARG A 523 -5.97 27.74 -1.87
CA ARG A 523 -6.37 27.94 -0.47
C ARG A 523 -6.05 29.35 0.03
N ILE A 524 -4.89 29.88 -0.32
CA ILE A 524 -4.49 31.24 0.05
C ILE A 524 -5.41 32.27 -0.62
N ARG A 525 -5.76 32.08 -1.89
CA ARG A 525 -6.67 32.97 -2.64
C ARG A 525 -8.10 32.93 -2.09
N GLU A 526 -8.61 31.75 -1.73
CA GLU A 526 -9.90 31.61 -1.05
C GLU A 526 -9.92 32.40 0.25
N LYS A 527 -8.85 32.30 1.05
CA LYS A 527 -8.74 33.08 2.29
C LYS A 527 -8.63 34.58 2.05
N LEU A 528 -7.87 35.01 1.04
CA LEU A 528 -7.81 36.41 0.64
C LEU A 528 -9.19 36.94 0.25
N LYS A 529 -9.98 36.15 -0.50
CA LYS A 529 -11.35 36.50 -0.86
C LYS A 529 -12.26 36.67 0.37
N GLU A 530 -12.21 35.73 1.32
CA GLU A 530 -12.95 35.82 2.59
C GLU A 530 -12.57 37.09 3.37
N LEU A 531 -11.27 37.37 3.52
CA LEU A 531 -10.78 38.56 4.21
C LEU A 531 -11.21 39.85 3.49
N GLN A 532 -11.22 39.86 2.15
CA GLN A 532 -11.69 40.98 1.34
C GLN A 532 -13.19 41.24 1.55
N GLU A 533 -14.02 40.19 1.57
CA GLU A 533 -15.45 40.31 1.85
C GLU A 533 -15.72 40.88 3.26
N ILE A 534 -14.91 40.49 4.25
CA ILE A 534 -14.97 41.07 5.61
C ILE A 534 -14.55 42.54 5.60
N LEU A 535 -13.50 42.92 4.86
CA LEU A 535 -13.05 44.31 4.74
C LEU A 535 -14.06 45.20 4.04
N VAL A 536 -14.80 44.70 3.06
CA VAL A 536 -15.91 45.44 2.44
C VAL A 536 -16.98 45.79 3.49
N LYS A 537 -17.31 44.85 4.38
CA LYS A 537 -18.27 45.06 5.47
C LYS A 537 -17.73 45.89 6.64
N LYS A 538 -16.41 45.84 6.88
CA LYS A 538 -15.71 46.47 8.02
C LYS A 538 -14.38 47.11 7.58
N PRO A 539 -14.41 48.20 6.79
CA PRO A 539 -13.22 48.76 6.14
C PRO A 539 -12.16 49.28 7.10
N ASP A 540 -12.52 49.69 8.31
CA ASP A 540 -11.57 50.23 9.30
C ASP A 540 -10.94 49.18 10.21
N ASN A 541 -11.23 47.89 9.99
CA ASN A 541 -10.67 46.82 10.82
C ASN A 541 -9.17 46.60 10.51
N LYS A 542 -8.30 47.22 11.32
CA LYS A 542 -6.85 47.15 11.20
C LYS A 542 -6.29 45.73 11.27
N TYR A 543 -6.91 44.83 12.03
CA TYR A 543 -6.46 43.44 12.16
C TYR A 543 -6.66 42.65 10.87
N ILE A 544 -7.84 42.79 10.25
CA ILE A 544 -8.15 42.11 8.97
C ILE A 544 -7.30 42.69 7.83
N LYS A 545 -7.05 44.01 7.80
CA LYS A 545 -6.14 44.64 6.83
C LYS A 545 -4.72 44.06 6.92
N MET A 546 -4.20 43.94 8.13
CA MET A 546 -2.87 43.35 8.36
C MET A 546 -2.83 41.88 7.92
N GLN A 547 -3.89 41.11 8.21
CA GLN A 547 -3.98 39.72 7.75
C GLN A 547 -4.04 39.60 6.24
N TYR A 548 -4.87 40.41 5.57
CA TYR A 548 -4.96 40.43 4.10
C TYR A 548 -3.58 40.67 3.48
N SER A 549 -2.87 41.71 3.94
CA SER A 549 -1.52 42.02 3.46
C SER A 549 -0.51 40.88 3.75
N ASN A 550 -0.62 40.21 4.89
CA ASN A 550 0.21 39.04 5.18
C ASN A 550 -0.06 37.88 4.22
N TYR A 551 -1.33 37.58 3.92
CA TYR A 551 -1.69 36.53 2.97
C TYR A 551 -1.31 36.88 1.53
N GLU A 552 -1.35 38.16 1.13
CA GLU A 552 -0.83 38.60 -0.17
C GLU A 552 0.68 38.34 -0.29
N LYS A 553 1.43 38.61 0.79
CA LYS A 553 2.85 38.29 0.84
C LYS A 553 3.10 36.78 0.76
N ILE A 554 2.38 35.99 1.56
CA ILE A 554 2.49 34.51 1.52
C ILE A 554 2.18 34.01 0.11
N LEU A 555 1.16 34.54 -0.56
CA LEU A 555 0.84 34.17 -1.95
C LEU A 555 2.00 34.45 -2.89
N ALA A 556 2.60 35.63 -2.81
CA ALA A 556 3.74 36.00 -3.65
C ALA A 556 4.95 35.09 -3.40
N ASP A 557 5.24 34.77 -2.14
CA ASP A 557 6.34 33.89 -1.75
C ASP A 557 6.09 32.43 -2.24
N VAL A 558 4.86 31.93 -2.09
CA VAL A 558 4.44 30.62 -2.65
C VAL A 558 4.59 30.60 -4.17
N GLN A 559 4.19 31.67 -4.86
CA GLN A 559 4.34 31.80 -6.31
C GLN A 559 5.79 31.87 -6.77
N ALA A 560 6.69 32.36 -5.93
CA ALA A 560 8.12 32.41 -6.20
C ALA A 560 8.86 31.10 -5.87
N ALA A 561 8.28 30.23 -5.03
CA ALA A 561 8.92 28.98 -4.60
C ALA A 561 9.32 28.07 -5.77
N GLN A 562 10.53 27.54 -5.69
CA GLN A 562 11.17 26.66 -6.69
C GLN A 562 11.42 25.23 -6.18
N ASP A 563 11.43 25.03 -4.86
CA ASP A 563 11.66 23.74 -4.23
C ASP A 563 10.77 23.56 -2.98
N LEU A 564 10.86 22.39 -2.35
CA LEU A 564 10.07 22.03 -1.16
C LEU A 564 10.35 22.96 0.03
N ASP A 565 11.59 23.42 0.19
CA ASP A 565 12.01 24.27 1.30
C ASP A 565 11.45 25.68 1.17
N ALA A 566 11.62 26.28 -0.01
CA ALA A 566 11.10 27.59 -0.37
C ALA A 566 9.57 27.62 -0.35
N LEU A 567 8.91 26.48 -0.60
CA LEU A 567 7.46 26.35 -0.48
C LEU A 567 7.02 26.20 1.00
N LEU A 568 7.75 25.44 1.81
CA LEU A 568 7.42 25.20 3.22
C LEU A 568 7.43 26.49 4.04
N ILE A 569 8.50 27.28 3.92
CA ILE A 569 8.77 28.47 4.74
C ILE A 569 7.56 29.43 4.83
N PRO A 570 6.99 29.93 3.70
CA PRO A 570 5.86 30.83 3.76
C PRO A 570 4.59 30.17 4.33
N LEU A 571 4.40 28.87 4.09
CA LEU A 571 3.23 28.13 4.57
C LEU A 571 3.24 27.89 6.09
N LEU A 572 4.41 27.86 6.73
CA LEU A 572 4.50 27.80 8.20
C LEU A 572 3.93 29.06 8.87
N SER A 573 3.85 30.17 8.16
CA SER A 573 3.42 31.48 8.69
C SER A 573 1.91 31.74 8.60
N VAL A 574 1.12 30.76 8.14
CA VAL A 574 -0.34 30.87 8.04
C VAL A 574 -0.98 30.94 9.46
N ASP A 575 -1.67 32.04 9.77
CA ASP A 575 -2.08 32.46 11.13
C ASP A 575 -3.03 31.46 11.85
N ARG A 576 -2.76 31.19 13.14
CA ARG A 576 -3.53 30.30 14.05
C ARG A 576 -4.95 30.75 14.36
N ARG A 577 -5.26 32.05 14.28
CA ARG A 577 -6.42 32.60 15.00
C ARG A 577 -7.79 32.48 14.32
N PHE A 578 -7.88 31.91 13.11
CA PHE A 578 -9.14 31.83 12.37
C PHE A 578 -9.26 30.53 11.57
N ALA A 579 -9.82 29.49 12.21
CA ALA A 579 -10.48 28.25 11.70
C ALA A 579 -9.90 27.45 10.49
N SER A 580 -8.89 27.93 9.76
CA SER A 580 -8.49 27.43 8.44
C SER A 580 -7.17 26.63 8.43
N LYS A 581 -6.59 26.35 9.61
CA LYS A 581 -5.38 25.51 9.70
C LYS A 581 -5.60 24.13 9.09
N SER A 582 -6.80 23.59 9.18
CA SER A 582 -7.14 22.27 8.63
C SER A 582 -6.91 22.18 7.11
N GLU A 583 -7.02 23.28 6.37
CA GLU A 583 -7.00 23.23 4.90
C GLU A 583 -5.60 23.27 4.29
N ILE A 584 -4.61 23.85 5.00
CA ILE A 584 -3.22 23.87 4.53
C ILE A 584 -2.42 22.67 5.04
N TYR A 585 -2.90 21.97 6.07
CA TYR A 585 -2.24 20.81 6.66
C TYR A 585 -2.00 19.66 5.66
N PRO A 586 -2.93 19.32 4.75
CA PRO A 586 -2.66 18.33 3.71
C PRO A 586 -1.46 18.70 2.85
N VAL A 587 -1.35 19.98 2.43
CA VAL A 587 -0.20 20.46 1.65
C VAL A 587 1.09 20.35 2.45
N LEU A 588 1.09 20.76 3.72
CA LEU A 588 2.26 20.66 4.59
C LEU A 588 2.68 19.20 4.85
N ARG A 589 1.73 18.28 5.06
CA ARG A 589 2.02 16.85 5.22
C ARG A 589 2.63 16.26 3.95
N GLN A 590 2.08 16.59 2.78
CA GLN A 590 2.65 16.14 1.50
C GLN A 590 4.04 16.73 1.24
N ILE A 591 4.32 17.97 1.63
CA ILE A 591 5.69 18.53 1.56
C ILE A 591 6.66 17.68 2.40
N ILE A 592 6.27 17.32 3.62
CA ILE A 592 7.09 16.49 4.52
C ILE A 592 7.27 15.07 3.95
N LEU A 593 6.20 14.45 3.43
CA LEU A 593 6.25 13.13 2.80
C LEU A 593 7.13 13.12 1.55
N LYS A 594 6.97 14.11 0.66
CA LYS A 594 7.85 14.28 -0.51
C LYS A 594 9.31 14.42 -0.09
N LYS A 595 9.57 15.20 0.96
CA LYS A 595 10.92 15.37 1.50
C LYS A 595 11.51 14.04 1.99
N LEU A 596 10.73 13.25 2.72
CA LEU A 596 11.12 11.91 3.12
C LEU A 596 11.48 11.02 1.91
N PHE A 597 10.59 10.96 0.91
CA PHE A 597 10.80 10.12 -0.27
C PHE A 597 11.98 10.57 -1.14
N THR A 598 12.35 11.85 -1.11
CA THR A 598 13.56 12.32 -1.80
C THR A 598 14.88 11.89 -1.15
N VAL A 599 14.87 11.48 0.13
CA VAL A 599 16.09 11.23 0.92
C VAL A 599 16.24 9.76 1.32
N ASN A 600 15.16 9.08 1.72
CA ASN A 600 15.24 7.77 2.39
C ASN A 600 14.71 6.58 1.59
N PHE A 601 13.92 6.83 0.55
CA PHE A 601 13.27 5.75 -0.18
C PHE A 601 13.94 5.59 -1.54
N SER A 602 14.50 4.41 -1.79
CA SER A 602 14.81 3.98 -3.15
C SER A 602 13.49 3.81 -3.93
N PRO A 603 13.52 3.84 -5.28
CA PRO A 603 12.32 3.58 -6.09
C PRO A 603 11.62 2.27 -5.70
N GLU A 604 12.39 1.20 -5.48
CA GLU A 604 11.88 -0.12 -5.07
C GLU A 604 11.22 -0.08 -3.68
N THR A 605 11.85 0.55 -2.69
CA THR A 605 11.28 0.64 -1.35
C THR A 605 10.02 1.50 -1.33
N LEU A 606 9.96 2.53 -2.18
CA LEU A 606 8.75 3.33 -2.36
C LEU A 606 7.64 2.50 -3.01
N GLU A 607 7.93 1.74 -4.07
CA GLU A 607 6.96 0.86 -4.73
C GLU A 607 6.40 -0.18 -3.75
N ASN A 608 7.26 -0.86 -2.98
CA ASN A 608 6.83 -1.81 -1.96
C ASN A 608 5.91 -1.17 -0.91
N LEU A 609 6.21 0.06 -0.49
CA LEU A 609 5.34 0.81 0.41
C LEU A 609 3.98 1.09 -0.24
N ILE A 610 3.96 1.55 -1.50
CA ILE A 610 2.72 1.87 -2.22
C ILE A 610 1.87 0.61 -2.40
N SER A 611 2.45 -0.50 -2.85
CA SER A 611 1.75 -1.78 -2.97
C SER A 611 1.18 -2.24 -1.63
N GLY A 612 1.91 -2.05 -0.53
CA GLY A 612 1.41 -2.36 0.82
C GLY A 612 0.28 -1.45 1.33
N LEU A 613 -0.11 -0.43 0.57
CA LEU A 613 -1.21 0.48 0.88
C LEU A 613 -2.35 0.43 -0.16
N GLU A 614 -2.14 -0.21 -1.31
CA GLU A 614 -3.16 -0.43 -2.34
C GLU A 614 -4.29 -1.36 -1.83
N GLY A 615 -5.49 -1.24 -2.40
CA GLY A 615 -6.62 -2.12 -2.06
C GLY A 615 -7.44 -1.70 -0.84
N GLU A 616 -7.89 -2.67 -0.05
CA GLU A 616 -8.70 -2.44 1.16
C GLU A 616 -7.82 -2.04 2.37
N VAL A 617 -8.45 -1.57 3.45
CA VAL A 617 -7.73 -1.21 4.68
C VAL A 617 -7.25 -2.49 5.37
N THR A 618 -5.94 -2.72 5.35
CA THR A 618 -5.30 -3.87 6.00
C THR A 618 -4.54 -3.44 7.27
N ALA A 619 -4.32 -4.38 8.18
CA ALA A 619 -3.49 -4.15 9.37
C ALA A 619 -2.05 -3.76 8.97
N GLN A 620 -1.48 -4.42 7.95
CA GLN A 620 -0.14 -4.08 7.42
C GLN A 620 -0.11 -2.64 6.89
N GLY A 621 -1.13 -2.23 6.13
CA GLY A 621 -1.23 -0.85 5.65
C GLY A 621 -1.26 0.15 6.80
N VAL A 622 -2.05 -0.12 7.85
CA VAL A 622 -2.12 0.73 9.05
C VAL A 622 -0.74 0.84 9.73
N LEU A 623 -0.04 -0.28 9.89
CA LEU A 623 1.31 -0.31 10.47
C LEU A 623 2.32 0.45 9.60
N ASN A 624 2.24 0.33 8.27
CA ASN A 624 3.10 1.07 7.33
C ASN A 624 2.95 2.59 7.49
N ILE A 625 1.72 3.10 7.58
CA ILE A 625 1.46 4.53 7.80
C ILE A 625 2.01 5.00 9.15
N ILE A 626 1.79 4.23 10.21
CA ILE A 626 2.33 4.57 11.54
C ILE A 626 3.86 4.61 11.49
N ASN A 627 4.49 3.62 10.85
CA ASN A 627 5.94 3.54 10.73
C ASN A 627 6.54 4.76 10.01
N ILE A 628 5.95 5.17 8.88
CA ILE A 628 6.35 6.39 8.16
C ILE A 628 6.31 7.61 9.07
N VAL A 629 5.22 7.78 9.82
CA VAL A 629 5.06 8.99 10.62
C VAL A 629 5.96 8.97 11.85
N ASP A 630 6.02 7.85 12.56
CA ASP A 630 6.73 7.78 13.84
C ASP A 630 8.22 7.59 13.67
N ASN A 631 8.64 6.66 12.81
CA ASN A 631 10.04 6.26 12.75
C ASN A 631 10.81 6.95 11.63
N PHE A 632 10.12 7.59 10.68
CA PHE A 632 10.79 8.38 9.64
C PHE A 632 10.56 9.87 9.81
N ILE A 633 9.31 10.32 9.79
CA ILE A 633 9.01 11.74 9.85
C ILE A 633 9.49 12.33 11.17
N LYS A 634 9.02 11.80 12.32
CA LYS A 634 9.37 12.37 13.62
C LYS A 634 10.84 12.21 13.98
N ASP A 635 11.40 11.03 13.72
CA ASP A 635 12.76 10.68 14.18
C ASP A 635 13.87 11.14 13.24
N HIS A 636 13.53 11.54 12.01
CA HIS A 636 14.49 12.02 11.01
C HIS A 636 14.09 13.37 10.40
N VAL A 637 12.97 13.44 9.66
CA VAL A 637 12.61 14.63 8.86
C VAL A 637 12.39 15.87 9.71
N ILE A 638 11.76 15.74 10.88
CA ILE A 638 11.43 16.86 11.78
C ILE A 638 12.01 16.67 13.19
N ASN A 639 13.11 15.92 13.32
CA ASN A 639 13.72 15.63 14.61
C ASN A 639 14.49 16.83 15.17
N THR A 640 13.80 17.63 15.99
CA THR A 640 14.39 18.83 16.61
C THR A 640 15.56 18.54 17.57
N GLN A 641 15.74 17.29 18.02
CA GLN A 641 16.86 16.92 18.89
C GLN A 641 18.17 16.76 18.11
N LYS A 642 18.09 16.22 16.88
CA LYS A 642 19.25 15.98 15.99
C LYS A 642 19.67 17.18 15.13
N LYS A 643 19.10 18.37 15.36
CA LYS A 643 19.49 19.64 14.71
C LYS A 643 19.71 19.57 13.18
N ASN A 644 18.90 18.81 12.44
CA ASN A 644 19.00 18.65 10.99
C ASN A 644 20.35 18.07 10.49
N GLU A 645 21.02 17.25 11.31
CA GLU A 645 22.27 16.58 10.95
C GLU A 645 22.17 15.72 9.68
N GLU A 646 21.00 15.16 9.40
CA GLU A 646 20.72 14.35 8.21
C GLU A 646 20.45 15.19 6.94
N GLY A 647 20.44 16.53 7.07
CA GLY A 647 20.43 17.44 5.93
C GLY A 647 19.12 17.45 5.13
N TYR A 648 17.98 17.11 5.73
CA TYR A 648 16.69 17.23 5.04
C TYR A 648 16.47 18.68 4.64
N TRP A 649 16.51 19.61 5.59
CA TRP A 649 16.14 21.00 5.33
C TRP A 649 17.36 21.90 5.12
N THR A 650 17.19 22.99 4.40
CA THR A 650 18.09 24.14 4.44
C THR A 650 18.09 24.74 5.85
N GLU A 651 19.21 25.39 6.24
CA GLU A 651 19.32 26.08 7.53
C GLU A 651 18.18 27.09 7.78
N GLU A 652 17.72 27.76 6.72
CA GLU A 652 16.60 28.69 6.80
C GLU A 652 15.28 27.98 7.10
N ALA A 653 14.94 26.93 6.35
CA ALA A 653 13.73 26.14 6.58
C ALA A 653 13.75 25.49 7.98
N TRP A 654 14.89 24.93 8.37
CA TRP A 654 15.06 24.32 9.70
C TRP A 654 14.87 25.31 10.84
N LYS A 655 15.41 26.52 10.71
CA LYS A 655 15.20 27.60 11.68
C LYS A 655 13.72 27.95 11.83
N GLN A 656 12.96 27.97 10.75
CA GLN A 656 11.50 28.20 10.81
C GLN A 656 10.76 27.03 11.46
N ILE A 657 11.12 25.79 11.14
CA ILE A 657 10.56 24.56 11.73
C ILE A 657 10.74 24.57 13.25
N THR A 658 11.96 24.78 13.72
CA THR A 658 12.28 24.81 15.17
C THR A 658 11.64 26.00 15.87
N GLY A 659 11.65 27.18 15.25
CA GLY A 659 11.01 28.39 15.77
C GLY A 659 9.50 28.25 15.95
N ALA A 660 8.84 27.34 15.22
CA ALA A 660 7.40 27.12 15.34
C ALA A 660 6.95 26.44 16.63
N LYS A 661 7.87 25.77 17.34
CA LYS A 661 7.60 25.15 18.65
C LYS A 661 7.32 26.20 19.72
N ASP A 662 8.10 27.28 19.70
CA ASP A 662 8.04 28.35 20.70
C ASP A 662 7.21 29.56 20.24
N ASN A 663 6.86 29.62 18.95
CA ASN A 663 6.05 30.68 18.37
C ASN A 663 4.65 30.17 18.00
N SER A 664 3.66 30.54 18.82
CA SER A 664 2.25 30.21 18.55
C SER A 664 1.70 30.80 17.26
N LYS A 665 2.40 31.72 16.58
CA LYS A 665 1.97 32.23 15.27
C LYS A 665 2.31 31.30 14.11
N LEU A 666 3.21 30.33 14.30
CA LEU A 666 3.62 29.40 13.26
C LEU A 666 2.87 28.05 13.37
N VAL A 667 2.89 27.29 12.28
CA VAL A 667 2.43 25.90 12.25
C VAL A 667 3.50 24.99 12.85
N ASP A 668 3.13 24.27 13.90
CA ASP A 668 3.99 23.29 14.54
C ASP A 668 3.94 21.98 13.74
N VAL A 669 4.96 21.77 12.89
CA VAL A 669 5.02 20.61 11.98
C VAL A 669 5.04 19.28 12.71
N SER A 670 5.52 19.24 13.97
CA SER A 670 5.55 18.02 14.81
C SER A 670 4.16 17.49 15.16
N LYS A 671 3.11 18.29 14.96
CA LYS A 671 1.73 17.94 15.27
C LYS A 671 0.87 17.69 14.03
N LEU A 672 1.41 17.83 12.82
CA LEU A 672 0.63 17.78 11.57
C LEU A 672 -0.08 16.45 11.32
N PHE A 673 0.56 15.35 11.69
CA PHE A 673 0.04 14.00 11.49
C PHE A 673 -0.74 13.47 12.70
N LYS A 674 -0.67 14.18 13.83
CA LYS A 674 -1.14 13.65 15.12
C LYS A 674 -2.62 13.25 15.09
N SER A 675 -3.48 14.11 14.54
CA SER A 675 -4.92 13.85 14.48
C SER A 675 -5.30 12.61 13.66
N GLN A 676 -4.49 12.26 12.66
CA GLN A 676 -4.75 11.12 11.78
C GLN A 676 -4.09 9.84 12.29
N VAL A 677 -2.89 9.95 12.86
CA VAL A 677 -2.13 8.76 13.30
C VAL A 677 -2.54 8.29 14.70
N ASP A 678 -3.00 9.18 15.59
CA ASP A 678 -3.42 8.77 16.94
C ASP A 678 -4.57 7.73 16.91
N PRO A 679 -5.62 7.87 16.08
CA PRO A 679 -6.63 6.81 15.90
C PRO A 679 -6.05 5.48 15.40
N LEU A 680 -5.16 5.53 14.40
CA LEU A 680 -4.49 4.33 13.87
C LEU A 680 -3.69 3.61 14.98
N ARG A 681 -2.91 4.34 15.77
CA ARG A 681 -2.16 3.77 16.91
C ARG A 681 -3.07 3.16 17.96
N ALA A 682 -4.19 3.82 18.27
CA ALA A 682 -5.14 3.31 19.24
C ALA A 682 -5.72 1.96 18.82
N GLU A 683 -5.88 1.74 17.51
CA GLU A 683 -6.41 0.48 16.99
C GLU A 683 -5.38 -0.65 16.89
N VAL A 684 -4.07 -0.37 16.77
CA VAL A 684 -3.02 -1.42 16.76
C VAL A 684 -3.12 -2.33 17.99
N ALA A 685 -3.47 -1.78 19.16
CA ALA A 685 -3.65 -2.56 20.39
C ALA A 685 -4.89 -3.48 20.37
N ASN A 686 -5.82 -3.26 19.43
CA ASN A 686 -7.07 -3.99 19.30
C ASN A 686 -7.08 -4.98 18.11
N PHE A 687 -5.99 -5.09 17.35
CA PHE A 687 -5.90 -6.06 16.25
C PHE A 687 -6.14 -7.47 16.77
N SER A 688 -7.06 -8.20 16.13
CA SER A 688 -7.26 -9.63 16.40
C SER A 688 -6.27 -10.45 15.57
N LYS A 689 -5.72 -11.49 16.19
CA LYS A 689 -4.81 -12.42 15.53
C LYS A 689 -5.60 -13.66 15.11
N VAL A 690 -5.44 -14.05 13.86
CA VAL A 690 -5.91 -15.33 13.33
C VAL A 690 -4.69 -16.13 12.94
N GLU A 691 -4.48 -17.31 13.52
CA GLU A 691 -3.39 -18.20 13.11
C GLU A 691 -3.60 -18.64 11.66
N THR A 692 -2.54 -18.59 10.86
CA THR A 692 -2.57 -18.97 9.45
C THR A 692 -1.53 -20.03 9.16
N GLY A 693 -1.94 -21.15 8.57
CA GLY A 693 -1.00 -22.19 8.14
C GLY A 693 -0.19 -22.84 9.27
N ALA A 694 0.97 -23.39 8.91
CA ALA A 694 1.89 -24.01 9.85
C ALA A 694 2.82 -22.96 10.49
N PRO A 695 3.29 -23.20 11.73
CA PRO A 695 4.33 -22.37 12.34
C PRO A 695 5.59 -22.27 11.48
N LEU A 696 6.29 -21.15 11.60
CA LEU A 696 7.57 -20.88 10.96
C LEU A 696 8.71 -21.11 11.94
N ASP A 697 9.66 -21.96 11.58
CA ASP A 697 10.86 -22.19 12.40
C ASP A 697 11.87 -21.06 12.18
N VAL A 698 12.10 -20.28 13.22
CA VAL A 698 13.02 -19.15 13.26
C VAL A 698 14.27 -19.54 14.03
N LYS A 699 15.45 -19.40 13.39
CA LYS A 699 16.75 -19.49 14.05
C LYS A 699 17.22 -18.09 14.44
N LEU A 700 17.48 -17.87 15.72
CA LEU A 700 18.09 -16.65 16.24
C LEU A 700 19.55 -16.99 16.54
N ILE A 701 20.46 -16.44 15.74
CA ILE A 701 21.88 -16.82 15.73
C ILE A 701 22.69 -15.65 16.30
N PRO A 702 23.39 -15.81 17.45
CA PRO A 702 24.29 -14.79 17.95
C PRO A 702 25.49 -14.65 17.03
N ASP A 703 25.81 -13.43 16.62
CA ASP A 703 26.85 -13.18 15.63
C ASP A 703 27.71 -11.96 16.00
N ARG A 704 28.97 -12.21 16.33
CA ARG A 704 30.02 -11.18 16.48
C ARG A 704 31.01 -11.18 15.30
N GLY A 705 30.60 -11.74 14.16
CA GLY A 705 31.28 -11.68 12.87
C GLY A 705 30.67 -10.62 11.95
N PHE A 706 31.04 -10.67 10.66
CA PHE A 706 30.62 -9.67 9.66
C PHE A 706 29.10 -9.49 9.58
N VAL A 707 28.32 -10.58 9.64
CA VAL A 707 26.84 -10.46 9.58
C VAL A 707 26.28 -9.75 10.81
N GLY A 708 26.92 -9.91 11.97
CA GLY A 708 26.60 -9.16 13.18
C GLY A 708 26.83 -7.66 13.04
N GLU A 709 27.93 -7.26 12.38
CA GLU A 709 28.19 -5.85 12.01
C GLU A 709 27.08 -5.29 11.11
N MET A 710 26.48 -6.16 10.28
CA MET A 710 25.39 -5.82 9.36
C MET A 710 23.98 -5.92 9.97
N ALA A 711 23.84 -6.20 11.28
CA ALA A 711 22.55 -6.46 11.91
C ALA A 711 21.52 -5.32 11.74
N GLY A 712 21.99 -4.07 11.70
CA GLY A 712 21.12 -2.91 11.47
C GLY A 712 20.58 -2.82 10.05
N TYR A 713 21.37 -3.24 9.07
CA TYR A 713 20.92 -3.30 7.68
C TYR A 713 19.90 -4.42 7.47
N ILE A 714 20.15 -5.57 8.10
CA ILE A 714 19.27 -6.75 8.04
C ILE A 714 17.87 -6.44 8.57
N ALA A 715 17.78 -5.67 9.66
CA ALA A 715 16.51 -5.34 10.27
C ALA A 715 15.91 -3.99 9.80
N ASP A 716 16.58 -3.32 8.86
CA ASP A 716 16.19 -2.05 8.27
C ASP A 716 15.92 -0.94 9.30
N VAL A 717 16.96 -0.65 10.09
CA VAL A 717 16.87 0.21 11.28
C VAL A 717 17.96 1.25 11.40
N CYS A 718 17.64 2.32 12.13
CA CYS A 718 18.43 3.54 12.16
C CYS A 718 19.75 3.42 12.94
N TYR A 719 19.95 2.36 13.73
CA TYR A 719 21.22 2.14 14.44
C TYR A 719 22.37 1.69 13.53
N THR A 720 22.15 1.55 12.22
CA THR A 720 23.22 1.58 11.21
C THR A 720 24.09 2.84 11.28
N ALA A 721 23.65 3.86 12.03
CA ALA A 721 24.47 5.01 12.40
C ALA A 721 25.64 4.68 13.32
N GLU A 722 25.52 3.62 14.12
CA GLU A 722 26.55 3.15 15.04
C GLU A 722 27.53 2.26 14.28
N TYR A 723 28.36 2.89 13.44
CA TYR A 723 29.36 2.22 12.61
C TYR A 723 30.77 2.72 12.92
N PRO A 724 31.76 1.82 13.11
CA PRO A 724 31.62 0.35 13.17
C PRO A 724 31.05 -0.13 14.51
N LEU A 725 30.02 -0.99 14.47
CA LEU A 725 29.22 -1.40 15.63
C LEU A 725 30.02 -2.25 16.61
N LEU A 726 30.58 -3.37 16.13
CA LEU A 726 31.17 -4.41 16.98
C LEU A 726 32.50 -3.99 17.61
N LYS A 727 33.23 -3.08 16.96
CA LYS A 727 34.43 -2.43 17.47
C LYS A 727 34.10 -1.36 18.51
N THR A 728 33.10 -0.51 18.23
CA THR A 728 32.71 0.58 19.15
C THR A 728 32.08 0.03 20.43
N TYR A 729 31.33 -1.07 20.32
CA TYR A 729 30.61 -1.70 21.43
C TYR A 729 31.09 -3.15 21.63
N PRO A 730 32.23 -3.38 22.34
CA PRO A 730 32.76 -4.73 22.56
C PRO A 730 31.87 -5.63 23.45
N ASN A 731 30.86 -5.03 24.10
CA ASN A 731 29.89 -5.68 24.97
C ASN A 731 28.53 -5.96 24.29
N VAL A 732 28.38 -5.67 22.99
CA VAL A 732 27.15 -5.99 22.24
C VAL A 732 27.25 -7.39 21.61
N VAL A 733 26.16 -8.13 21.55
CA VAL A 733 26.03 -9.36 20.79
C VAL A 733 24.76 -9.24 19.94
N PRO A 734 24.90 -8.95 18.64
CA PRO A 734 23.79 -9.03 17.72
C PRO A 734 23.29 -10.48 17.58
N TYR A 735 22.00 -10.66 17.42
CA TYR A 735 21.38 -11.88 16.94
C TYR A 735 20.75 -11.60 15.58
N LYS A 736 21.10 -12.40 14.57
CA LYS A 736 20.42 -12.41 13.26
C LYS A 736 19.30 -13.44 13.27
N PHE A 737 18.16 -13.12 12.67
CA PHE A 737 17.02 -14.04 12.57
C PHE A 737 16.97 -14.62 11.17
N VAL A 738 17.13 -15.93 11.08
CA VAL A 738 17.14 -16.68 9.83
C VAL A 738 15.97 -17.63 9.82
N VAL A 739 15.21 -17.62 8.73
CA VAL A 739 14.19 -18.64 8.45
C VAL A 739 14.58 -19.37 7.18
N LYS A 740 13.95 -20.53 6.97
CA LYS A 740 13.90 -21.12 5.65
C LYS A 740 12.52 -20.88 5.08
N ASP A 741 12.48 -20.34 3.88
CA ASP A 741 11.25 -20.19 3.14
C ASP A 741 10.65 -21.57 2.81
N GLU A 742 9.49 -21.56 2.17
CA GLU A 742 8.80 -22.81 1.81
C GLU A 742 9.64 -23.67 0.84
N LEU A 743 10.55 -23.07 0.07
CA LEU A 743 11.43 -23.74 -0.89
C LEU A 743 12.66 -24.34 -0.23
N GLY A 744 13.02 -23.86 0.96
CA GLY A 744 14.19 -24.26 1.72
C GLY A 744 15.35 -23.27 1.58
N ASP A 745 15.16 -22.17 0.85
CA ASP A 745 16.10 -21.07 0.77
C ASP A 745 16.09 -20.31 2.10
N ALA A 746 17.28 -19.98 2.59
CA ALA A 746 17.42 -19.21 3.81
C ALA A 746 17.25 -17.72 3.53
N GLU A 747 16.56 -17.01 4.42
CA GLU A 747 16.40 -15.56 4.35
C GLU A 747 16.52 -14.95 5.74
N PHE A 748 16.91 -13.68 5.79
CA PHE A 748 16.85 -12.91 7.04
C PHE A 748 15.46 -12.33 7.24
N ILE A 749 14.96 -12.39 8.47
CA ILE A 749 13.67 -11.78 8.83
C ILE A 749 13.78 -10.69 9.89
N GLY A 750 14.98 -10.44 10.42
CA GLY A 750 15.18 -9.44 11.46
C GLY A 750 16.47 -9.62 12.26
N SER A 751 16.63 -8.80 13.30
CA SER A 751 17.75 -8.88 14.23
C SER A 751 17.39 -8.30 15.61
N VAL A 752 18.24 -8.56 16.61
CA VAL A 752 18.17 -7.92 17.93
C VAL A 752 19.56 -7.72 18.52
N LEU A 753 19.77 -6.67 19.31
CA LEU A 753 21.02 -6.40 20.01
C LEU A 753 20.94 -6.79 21.49
N MET A 754 21.94 -7.52 21.96
CA MET A 754 22.12 -7.85 23.38
C MET A 754 23.33 -7.14 23.95
N PHE A 755 23.16 -6.28 24.96
CA PHE A 755 24.28 -5.62 25.64
C PHE A 755 24.53 -6.23 27.02
N GLU A 756 25.79 -6.50 27.34
CA GLU A 756 26.23 -6.78 28.71
C GLU A 756 26.58 -5.47 29.43
N LEU A 757 25.83 -5.14 30.48
CA LEU A 757 25.95 -3.88 31.23
C LEU A 757 25.95 -4.14 32.75
N GLU A 758 26.10 -3.08 33.54
CA GLU A 758 25.95 -3.11 34.99
C GLU A 758 24.85 -2.12 35.43
N ASP A 759 24.08 -2.52 36.44
CA ASP A 759 23.15 -1.61 37.12
C ASP A 759 23.87 -0.76 38.17
N ARG A 760 23.20 0.26 38.71
CA ARG A 760 23.77 1.18 39.71
C ARG A 760 24.29 0.51 40.99
N ASN A 761 23.93 -0.74 41.26
CA ASN A 761 24.42 -1.51 42.41
C ASN A 761 25.66 -2.36 42.06
N GLY A 762 26.11 -2.34 40.80
CA GLY A 762 27.18 -3.17 40.27
C GLY A 762 26.72 -4.58 39.86
N ASP A 763 25.41 -4.84 39.83
CA ASP A 763 24.91 -6.13 39.35
C ASP A 763 24.97 -6.16 37.81
N LYS A 764 25.54 -7.24 37.25
CA LYS A 764 25.52 -7.46 35.81
C LYS A 764 24.09 -7.65 35.30
N VAL A 765 23.78 -7.03 34.17
CA VAL A 765 22.47 -7.11 33.50
C VAL A 765 22.65 -7.33 32.00
N LEU A 766 21.68 -8.01 31.39
CA LEU A 766 21.59 -8.15 29.92
C LEU A 766 20.50 -7.22 29.40
N LEU A 767 20.85 -6.26 28.55
CA LEU A 767 19.89 -5.37 27.89
C LEU A 767 19.54 -5.89 26.50
N VAL A 768 18.26 -6.16 26.28
CA VAL A 768 17.68 -6.51 24.97
C VAL A 768 17.21 -5.22 24.31
N ARG A 769 17.80 -4.84 23.16
CA ARG A 769 17.52 -3.57 22.46
C ARG A 769 17.40 -3.80 20.96
N GLY A 770 16.57 -3.01 20.28
CA GLY A 770 16.45 -3.04 18.82
C GLY A 770 15.94 -4.39 18.32
N PHE A 771 14.86 -4.89 18.93
CA PHE A 771 14.23 -6.14 18.49
C PHE A 771 13.40 -5.83 17.26
N ASP A 772 13.91 -6.15 16.07
CA ASP A 772 13.43 -5.55 14.84
C ASP A 772 13.14 -6.63 13.78
N VAL A 773 11.88 -6.72 13.34
CA VAL A 773 11.36 -7.68 12.36
C VAL A 773 10.49 -6.92 11.34
N PRO A 774 11.01 -6.61 10.12
CA PRO A 774 10.28 -5.86 9.10
C PRO A 774 8.86 -6.37 8.79
N GLY A 775 8.65 -7.70 8.82
CA GLY A 775 7.38 -8.38 8.58
C GLY A 775 6.62 -8.79 9.85
N GLU A 776 6.62 -7.98 10.93
CA GLU A 776 6.02 -8.37 12.22
C GLU A 776 4.50 -8.70 12.18
N ALA A 777 3.79 -8.38 11.09
CA ALA A 777 2.37 -8.66 10.94
C ALA A 777 2.04 -10.12 10.56
N ASP A 778 2.99 -10.83 9.97
CA ASP A 778 2.79 -12.20 9.44
C ASP A 778 3.17 -13.28 10.48
N LEU A 779 3.77 -12.86 11.60
CA LEU A 779 4.30 -13.74 12.64
C LEU A 779 3.78 -13.28 14.01
N ASP A 780 3.56 -14.22 14.95
CA ASP A 780 3.31 -13.83 16.33
C ASP A 780 4.59 -13.31 16.99
N ILE A 781 4.88 -12.03 16.75
CA ILE A 781 6.06 -11.34 17.24
C ILE A 781 6.10 -11.28 18.77
N ASN A 782 4.93 -11.23 19.43
CA ASN A 782 4.86 -11.25 20.88
C ASN A 782 5.34 -12.60 21.41
N TYR A 783 4.94 -13.70 20.76
CA TYR A 783 5.40 -15.03 21.11
C TYR A 783 6.92 -15.16 20.93
N LEU A 784 7.44 -14.70 19.79
CA LEU A 784 8.87 -14.74 19.49
C LEU A 784 9.69 -13.94 20.51
N ILE A 785 9.27 -12.72 20.87
CA ILE A 785 9.93 -11.88 21.88
C ILE A 785 9.95 -12.58 23.24
N GLU A 786 8.82 -13.14 23.70
CA GLU A 786 8.78 -13.82 25.00
C GLU A 786 9.68 -15.06 25.03
N LYS A 787 9.74 -15.83 23.94
CA LYS A 787 10.67 -16.96 23.82
C LYS A 787 12.12 -16.53 23.83
N PHE A 788 12.45 -15.43 23.14
CA PHE A 788 13.80 -14.88 23.17
C PHE A 788 14.18 -14.39 24.59
N LEU A 789 13.27 -13.69 25.28
CA LEU A 789 13.51 -13.22 26.66
C LEU A 789 13.70 -14.37 27.65
N ASP A 790 12.94 -15.46 27.51
CA ASP A 790 13.13 -16.68 28.30
C ASP A 790 14.53 -17.28 28.08
N GLN A 791 14.99 -17.34 26.82
CA GLN A 791 16.33 -17.82 26.51
C GLN A 791 17.43 -16.88 27.01
N MET A 792 17.21 -15.55 26.95
CA MET A 792 18.16 -14.59 27.52
C MET A 792 18.26 -14.71 29.04
N GLN A 793 17.24 -15.23 29.73
CA GLN A 793 17.35 -15.57 31.14
C GLN A 793 18.35 -16.72 31.36
N GLU A 794 18.36 -17.73 30.49
CA GLU A 794 19.34 -18.82 30.55
C GLU A 794 20.76 -18.32 30.24
N VAL A 795 20.91 -17.47 29.23
CA VAL A 795 22.19 -16.80 28.94
C VAL A 795 22.62 -15.98 30.15
N ALA A 796 21.72 -15.23 30.78
CA ALA A 796 22.03 -14.43 31.96
C ALA A 796 22.55 -15.29 33.13
N VAL A 797 21.99 -16.49 33.35
CA VAL A 797 22.54 -17.48 34.31
C VAL A 797 23.99 -17.82 33.96
N LYS A 798 24.26 -18.21 32.71
CA LYS A 798 25.59 -18.61 32.23
C LYS A 798 26.61 -17.46 32.32
N ARG A 799 26.17 -16.22 32.08
CA ARG A 799 26.98 -14.99 32.10
C ARG A 799 27.10 -14.34 33.48
N GLY A 800 26.39 -14.86 34.48
CA GLY A 800 26.37 -14.31 35.84
C GLY A 800 25.63 -12.97 35.96
N ALA A 801 24.73 -12.67 35.03
CA ALA A 801 23.84 -11.53 35.09
C ALA A 801 22.63 -11.83 35.98
N LYS A 802 22.16 -10.82 36.73
CA LYS A 802 21.04 -10.95 37.67
C LYS A 802 19.69 -10.66 37.03
N LYS A 803 19.67 -9.93 35.92
CA LYS A 803 18.44 -9.45 35.28
C LYS A 803 18.61 -9.42 33.76
N VAL A 804 17.51 -9.71 33.06
CA VAL A 804 17.32 -9.32 31.66
C VAL A 804 16.43 -8.09 31.66
N ILE A 805 16.87 -7.03 31.01
CA ILE A 805 16.22 -5.73 30.96
C ILE A 805 15.90 -5.33 29.52
N VAL A 806 14.88 -4.49 29.37
CA VAL A 806 14.43 -3.91 28.10
C VAL A 806 14.32 -2.39 28.24
N PRO A 807 14.48 -1.62 27.16
CA PRO A 807 14.27 -0.17 27.22
C PRO A 807 12.79 0.19 27.33
N GLY A 808 12.49 1.35 27.91
CA GLY A 808 11.13 1.91 28.00
C GLY A 808 10.83 3.05 27.03
N VAL A 809 11.76 3.38 26.12
CA VAL A 809 11.61 4.43 25.12
C VAL A 809 11.41 3.81 23.74
N SER A 810 10.32 4.14 23.03
CA SER A 810 9.92 3.48 21.77
C SER A 810 11.04 3.39 20.73
N GLY A 811 11.72 4.51 20.41
CA GLY A 811 12.81 4.55 19.42
C GLY A 811 14.10 3.81 19.83
N THR A 812 14.12 3.22 21.02
CA THR A 812 15.20 2.32 21.47
C THR A 812 14.75 0.86 21.55
N ILE A 813 13.45 0.61 21.58
CA ILE A 813 12.87 -0.72 21.59
C ILE A 813 12.99 -1.33 20.19
N SER A 814 12.43 -0.65 19.19
CA SER A 814 12.26 -1.13 17.82
C SER A 814 11.74 0.00 16.91
N ASN A 815 11.84 -0.18 15.59
CA ASN A 815 11.13 0.60 14.57
C ASN A 815 9.75 0.01 14.21
N TYR A 816 9.28 -1.02 14.91
CA TYR A 816 8.07 -1.76 14.54
C TYR A 816 7.01 -1.70 15.66
N SER A 817 5.78 -1.37 15.28
CA SER A 817 4.75 -0.87 16.21
C SER A 817 4.21 -1.95 17.14
N MET A 818 4.06 -3.19 16.67
CA MET A 818 3.61 -4.31 17.50
C MET A 818 4.69 -4.67 18.53
N THR A 819 5.95 -4.69 18.10
CA THR A 819 7.09 -4.91 18.99
C THR A 819 7.19 -3.83 20.07
N ILE A 820 7.07 -2.54 19.68
CA ILE A 820 7.01 -1.42 20.63
C ILE A 820 5.84 -1.60 21.61
N ALA A 821 4.64 -1.91 21.11
CA ALA A 821 3.45 -2.05 21.93
C ALA A 821 3.58 -3.20 22.95
N HIS A 822 4.25 -4.29 22.57
CA HIS A 822 4.50 -5.42 23.45
C HIS A 822 5.54 -5.11 24.52
N ILE A 823 6.72 -4.61 24.14
CA ILE A 823 7.81 -4.34 25.08
C ILE A 823 7.47 -3.17 26.03
N THR A 824 6.70 -2.18 25.59
CA THR A 824 6.27 -1.06 26.45
C THR A 824 5.40 -1.51 27.64
N LYS A 825 4.87 -2.75 27.65
CA LYS A 825 4.13 -3.28 28.81
C LYS A 825 5.04 -3.38 30.04
N TYR A 826 6.32 -3.72 29.87
CA TYR A 826 7.28 -3.84 30.96
C TYR A 826 7.55 -2.50 31.67
N SER A 827 7.46 -1.37 30.97
CA SER A 827 7.66 -0.05 31.57
C SER A 827 6.47 0.46 32.40
N ARG A 828 5.29 -0.18 32.25
CA ARG A 828 4.07 0.15 32.98
C ARG A 828 3.98 -0.55 34.34
N GLU A 829 4.83 -1.54 34.59
CA GLU A 829 4.83 -2.27 35.85
C GLU A 829 5.54 -1.49 36.97
N PRO A 830 4.89 -1.27 38.12
CA PRO A 830 5.50 -0.52 39.22
C PRO A 830 6.72 -1.27 39.79
N ASN A 831 7.75 -0.50 40.17
CA ASN A 831 8.99 -0.98 40.80
C ASN A 831 9.90 -1.89 39.95
N LYS A 832 9.75 -1.89 38.63
CA LYS A 832 10.64 -2.64 37.71
C LYS A 832 11.70 -1.80 36.98
N ASN A 833 11.83 -0.51 37.30
CA ASN A 833 12.84 0.35 36.68
C ASN A 833 14.26 -0.04 37.15
N VAL A 834 15.21 -0.04 36.22
CA VAL A 834 16.64 -0.30 36.45
C VAL A 834 17.43 0.90 35.96
N THR A 835 18.24 1.45 36.85
CA THR A 835 19.22 2.49 36.52
C THR A 835 20.56 1.82 36.22
N LEU A 836 21.16 2.16 35.07
CA LEU A 836 22.49 1.69 34.68
C LEU A 836 23.59 2.42 35.48
N SER A 837 24.73 1.78 35.71
CA SER A 837 25.86 2.38 36.45
C SER A 837 26.53 3.51 35.68
N GLU A 838 26.66 3.35 34.37
CA GLU A 838 27.30 4.30 33.46
C GLU A 838 26.28 4.89 32.47
N PRO A 839 26.51 6.13 31.99
CA PRO A 839 25.71 6.71 30.93
C PRO A 839 25.69 5.81 29.68
N PHE A 840 24.51 5.38 29.25
CA PHE A 840 24.35 4.56 28.05
C PHE A 840 23.64 5.35 26.95
N ALA A 841 24.44 5.93 26.05
CA ALA A 841 23.97 6.56 24.82
C ALA A 841 24.31 5.65 23.63
N PHE A 842 23.28 5.30 22.85
CA PHE A 842 23.40 4.52 21.63
C PHE A 842 22.40 5.05 20.59
N ASN A 843 22.85 5.11 19.35
CA ASN A 843 22.22 5.77 18.21
C ASN A 843 22.19 7.31 18.32
N GLY A 844 23.35 7.92 18.57
CA GLY A 844 23.55 9.39 18.55
C GLY A 844 24.85 9.86 19.20
N LYS A 845 25.51 10.87 18.61
CA LYS A 845 26.75 11.46 19.15
C LYS A 845 26.52 12.08 20.52
N VAL A 846 27.58 12.12 21.34
CA VAL A 846 27.60 12.69 22.71
C VAL A 846 26.77 13.97 22.80
N GLY A 847 25.62 13.87 23.48
CA GLY A 847 24.66 14.98 23.67
C GLY A 847 23.37 14.90 22.84
N GLY A 848 23.17 13.90 21.98
CA GLY A 848 21.97 13.75 21.13
C GLY A 848 21.40 12.33 20.95
N GLY A 849 22.02 11.29 21.53
CA GLY A 849 21.50 9.91 21.48
C GLY A 849 20.38 9.64 22.50
N TYR A 850 19.65 8.52 22.31
CA TYR A 850 18.68 8.06 23.29
C TYR A 850 19.39 7.54 24.54
N ASP A 851 19.41 8.34 25.59
CA ASP A 851 19.98 7.99 26.89
C ASP A 851 19.08 6.98 27.61
N LEU A 852 19.60 5.75 27.78
CA LEU A 852 18.90 4.66 28.46
C LEU A 852 19.23 4.52 29.95
N THR A 853 20.07 5.40 30.49
CA THR A 853 20.64 5.26 31.85
C THR A 853 19.56 5.11 32.92
N GLU A 854 18.45 5.82 32.79
CA GLU A 854 17.33 5.78 33.75
C GLU A 854 16.06 5.14 33.19
N SER A 855 16.09 4.62 31.96
CA SER A 855 14.89 4.21 31.21
C SER A 855 14.87 2.74 30.81
N CYS A 856 15.49 1.87 31.62
CA CYS A 856 15.44 0.42 31.46
C CYS A 856 14.49 -0.24 32.48
N TYR A 857 13.94 -1.40 32.13
CA TYR A 857 12.94 -2.12 32.93
C TYR A 857 13.19 -3.62 32.93
N ILE A 858 12.91 -4.29 34.06
CA ILE A 858 13.11 -5.74 34.22
C ILE A 858 12.11 -6.53 33.38
N ALA A 859 12.61 -7.35 32.46
CA ALA A 859 11.84 -8.34 31.72
C ALA A 859 11.91 -9.74 32.36
N ARG A 860 13.08 -10.14 32.87
CA ARG A 860 13.29 -11.39 33.63
C ARG A 860 14.24 -11.17 34.81
N GLU A 861 13.94 -11.79 35.93
CA GLU A 861 14.86 -11.89 37.07
C GLU A 861 15.56 -13.25 37.05
N VAL A 862 16.86 -13.27 37.34
CA VAL A 862 17.66 -14.48 37.44
C VAL A 862 17.86 -14.80 38.91
N LYS A 863 17.37 -15.97 39.33
CA LYS A 863 17.43 -16.42 40.72
C LYS A 863 18.78 -17.04 41.06
#